data_AF-A0A653G1R5-F1
#
_entry.id   AF-A0A653G1R5-F1
#
_cell.length_a   1.000
_cell.length_b   1.000
_cell.length_c   1.000
_cell.angle_alpha   90.00
_cell.angle_beta   90.00
_cell.angle_gamma   90.00
#
_symmetry.space_group_name_H-M   'P 1'
#
loop_
_entity.id
_entity.type
_entity.pdbx_description
1 polymer ?
#
loop_
_entity_poly.entity_id
_entity_poly.type
_entity_poly.pdbx_seq_one_letter_code
_entity_poly.pdbx_strand_id
1 'polypeptide(L)'
;MNKIEIVGTQFKKISLEKKKIITQEIIDFLKLHKEHMVQFSELELIKFMNKGLTVLLTTDKNELLGFGKLYPWIIDKKIIGYEFSSWISKYPNNGIGKKIVELICDLHIQFNPCSDLFAMISADNKIPISVLKKLGATEITVPFYVKNLLKGKPETCINLKTITNYYKNSMKNVKIYGGIYTKGPSKKTDQFIMDPTMTVLENKLAPYYLIETIAHNLMTTKCGIVPKKSAKKILQGLLNLLGKADSEQLVDPTIGDVHENVEKLLTDAIGEGAGWFHVARSRNDQSVVDQKLFTKKYLLDIFEEINKLENILLKKAEIYKSTVMPGFTHMRSAMPSSFGFWWQSYLNQVLELNKVLKAVFEIYDTCPLGAGASYGVNWKINPVFTAKKLGFSKSLTNALSAINNRGIEDANIIAQLSILMTVLSRMMEDLIIWSLPELNYIAISEEYTTGSSIMPQKMNPDICEKIKSKSAKLIANLNHVLIAMKGTTSGYNRDSAESKIATMASLEEALSTILITNGMLSEVISNPGAMKKGVMSSLPTKLADELVKKFGIPFRTAHKIVGKTVALVNGNVQEIKTETVIQAIKEITGKVYPVDHELVESVFDIEKALKQYQYEGAAGPEYVSQVNTKLGKELKTLSLWTKDQKNKAVKVEEELFKEVSKFINDQYE
;
A
#
# COMPACT_ATOMS: atom_id res chain seq x y z
N MET A 1 46.94 28.86 22.93
CA MET A 1 46.62 27.48 23.36
C MET A 1 45.91 26.77 22.23
N ASN A 2 46.19 25.48 22.04
CA ASN A 2 46.03 24.74 20.78
C ASN A 2 44.65 24.88 20.10
N LYS A 3 44.67 25.22 18.80
CA LYS A 3 43.50 25.14 17.90
C LYS A 3 43.00 23.70 17.86
N ILE A 4 41.79 23.45 18.35
CA ILE A 4 41.06 22.23 18.02
C ILE A 4 40.17 22.58 16.81
N GLU A 5 40.66 22.24 15.62
CA GLU A 5 39.90 22.43 14.38
C GLU A 5 39.04 21.19 14.15
N ILE A 6 37.73 21.31 14.36
CA ILE A 6 36.79 20.22 14.10
C ILE A 6 36.09 20.46 12.77
N VAL A 7 36.61 19.81 11.73
CA VAL A 7 35.95 19.73 10.42
C VAL A 7 34.71 18.85 10.57
N GLY A 8 33.52 19.39 10.24
CA GLY A 8 32.20 18.81 10.54
C GLY A 8 31.94 17.39 10.01
N THR A 9 32.76 16.89 9.07
CA THR A 9 32.71 15.51 8.60
C THR A 9 33.34 14.51 9.57
N GLN A 10 34.28 14.92 10.43
CA GLN A 10 34.91 14.04 11.43
C GLN A 10 34.08 13.90 12.72
N PHE A 11 33.23 14.87 13.06
CA PHE A 11 32.43 14.83 14.30
C PHE A 11 31.37 13.72 14.30
N LYS A 12 30.91 13.27 13.12
CA LYS A 12 30.02 12.10 13.00
C LYS A 12 30.70 10.79 13.40
N LYS A 13 32.03 10.69 13.29
CA LYS A 13 32.82 9.47 13.56
C LYS A 13 33.34 9.36 15.01
N ILE A 14 33.12 10.38 15.85
CA ILE A 14 33.57 10.38 17.25
C ILE A 14 32.51 9.70 18.14
N SER A 15 32.96 8.83 19.06
CA SER A 15 32.11 8.12 20.00
C SER A 15 31.34 9.09 20.92
N LEU A 16 30.17 8.65 21.39
CA LEU A 16 29.29 9.47 22.22
C LEU A 16 29.97 9.92 23.53
N GLU A 17 30.87 9.11 24.08
CA GLU A 17 31.66 9.43 25.27
C GLU A 17 32.67 10.54 25.04
N LYS A 18 33.46 10.47 23.95
CA LYS A 18 34.41 11.56 23.61
C LYS A 18 33.68 12.87 23.36
N LYS A 19 32.49 12.84 22.76
CA LYS A 19 31.65 14.03 22.58
C LYS A 19 31.22 14.64 23.91
N LYS A 20 30.87 13.82 24.91
CA LYS A 20 30.52 14.29 26.25
C LYS A 20 31.71 14.92 26.96
N ILE A 21 32.91 14.35 26.85
CA ILE A 21 34.14 14.88 27.46
C ILE A 21 34.50 16.24 26.85
N ILE A 22 34.55 16.35 25.52
CA ILE A 22 34.82 17.62 24.82
C ILE A 22 33.79 18.69 25.21
N THR A 23 32.52 18.29 25.36
CA THR A 23 31.46 19.21 25.81
C THR A 23 31.72 19.72 27.22
N GLN A 24 32.16 18.85 28.13
CA GLN A 24 32.42 19.21 29.51
C GLN A 24 33.64 20.14 29.64
N GLU A 25 34.70 19.91 28.86
CA GLU A 25 35.87 20.79 28.81
C GLU A 25 35.53 22.20 28.29
N ILE A 26 34.67 22.30 27.27
CA ILE A 26 34.18 23.61 26.77
C ILE A 26 33.35 24.33 27.84
N ILE A 27 32.49 23.58 28.56
CA ILE A 27 31.68 24.12 29.66
C ILE A 27 32.57 24.67 30.78
N ASP A 28 33.62 23.93 31.15
CA ASP A 28 34.49 24.31 32.26
C ASP A 28 35.43 25.47 31.87
N PHE A 29 35.89 25.54 30.62
CA PHE A 29 36.63 26.68 30.07
C PHE A 29 35.81 27.98 30.10
N LEU A 30 34.54 27.94 29.66
CA LEU A 30 33.65 29.12 29.64
C LEU A 30 33.30 29.64 31.05
N LYS A 31 33.32 28.77 32.06
CA LYS A 31 33.10 29.17 33.46
C LYS A 31 34.30 29.95 34.04
N LEU A 32 35.51 29.66 33.59
CA LEU A 32 36.78 30.13 34.15
C LEU A 32 37.31 31.43 33.53
N HIS A 33 36.88 31.83 32.33
CA HIS A 33 37.44 32.96 31.58
C HIS A 33 36.36 33.95 31.10
N LYS A 34 35.58 34.52 32.03
CA LYS A 34 34.44 35.39 31.71
C LYS A 34 34.85 36.79 31.25
N GLU A 35 35.99 37.25 31.72
CA GLU A 35 36.59 38.58 31.54
C GLU A 35 37.17 38.82 30.14
N HIS A 36 37.28 37.78 29.31
CA HIS A 36 37.87 37.86 27.96
C HIS A 36 36.83 37.97 26.82
N MET A 37 35.56 38.25 27.13
CA MET A 37 34.46 38.29 26.15
C MET A 37 34.17 39.70 25.60
N VAL A 38 34.01 39.86 24.27
CA VAL A 38 33.89 41.14 23.54
C VAL A 38 32.55 41.23 22.78
N GLN A 39 32.07 42.44 22.45
CA GLN A 39 30.83 42.67 21.69
C GLN A 39 31.13 43.16 20.26
N PHE A 40 30.50 42.58 19.23
CA PHE A 40 30.73 42.94 17.82
C PHE A 40 29.62 43.79 17.22
N SER A 41 29.99 44.63 16.25
CA SER A 41 29.05 45.38 15.42
C SER A 41 28.42 44.53 14.31
N GLU A 42 27.28 44.96 13.76
CA GLU A 42 26.59 44.28 12.65
C GLU A 42 27.50 43.99 11.45
N LEU A 43 28.42 44.90 11.12
CA LEU A 43 29.36 44.77 10.00
C LEU A 43 30.39 43.65 10.23
N GLU A 44 30.79 43.44 11.48
CA GLU A 44 31.73 42.39 11.86
C GLU A 44 31.05 41.02 11.84
N LEU A 45 29.82 40.94 12.34
CA LEU A 45 28.98 39.73 12.27
C LEU A 45 28.79 39.24 10.83
N ILE A 46 28.51 40.16 9.89
CA ILE A 46 28.41 39.85 8.46
C ILE A 46 29.71 39.26 7.90
N LYS A 47 30.87 39.81 8.30
CA LYS A 47 32.20 39.29 7.91
C LYS A 47 32.45 37.88 8.43
N PHE A 48 32.02 37.57 9.64
CA PHE A 48 32.24 36.27 10.26
C PHE A 48 31.30 35.19 9.74
N MET A 49 30.04 35.54 9.45
CA MET A 49 29.07 34.63 8.82
C MET A 49 29.50 34.24 7.40
N ASN A 50 30.06 35.17 6.62
CA ASN A 50 30.67 34.88 5.31
C ASN A 50 31.88 33.93 5.38
N LYS A 51 32.48 33.72 6.55
CA LYS A 51 33.58 32.76 6.79
C LYS A 51 33.10 31.39 7.29
N GLY A 52 31.79 31.16 7.41
CA GLY A 52 31.21 29.85 7.76
C GLY A 52 31.29 29.46 9.25
N LEU A 53 31.33 30.44 10.15
CA LEU A 53 31.36 30.24 11.60
C LEU A 53 29.96 29.94 12.18
N THR A 54 29.90 29.16 13.26
CA THR A 54 28.65 28.76 13.95
C THR A 54 28.24 29.81 14.97
N VAL A 55 26.96 30.22 15.01
CA VAL A 55 26.41 31.29 15.87
C VAL A 55 25.32 30.76 16.83
N LEU A 56 25.23 31.35 18.02
CA LEU A 56 24.26 31.08 19.11
C LEU A 56 23.37 32.32 19.24
N LEU A 57 22.06 32.10 19.28
CA LEU A 57 21.05 33.14 19.27
C LEU A 57 20.33 33.17 20.61
N THR A 58 20.40 34.29 21.32
CA THR A 58 19.66 34.51 22.57
C THR A 58 18.86 35.80 22.52
N THR A 59 17.84 35.89 23.37
CA THR A 59 17.17 37.16 23.68
C THR A 59 18.05 38.04 24.55
N ASP A 60 17.69 39.31 24.64
CA ASP A 60 18.25 40.36 25.48
C ASP A 60 18.00 40.14 26.99
N LYS A 61 17.24 39.09 27.33
CA LYS A 61 17.10 38.54 28.70
C LYS A 61 17.91 37.24 28.91
N ASN A 62 18.81 36.91 27.97
CA ASN A 62 19.64 35.70 27.95
C ASN A 62 18.87 34.37 27.75
N GLU A 63 17.69 34.40 27.13
CA GLU A 63 16.96 33.17 26.81
C GLU A 63 17.44 32.61 25.45
N LEU A 64 17.82 31.33 25.41
CA LEU A 64 18.38 30.70 24.22
C LEU A 64 17.30 30.34 23.19
N LEU A 65 17.43 30.90 21.98
CA LEU A 65 16.53 30.66 20.85
C LEU A 65 17.05 29.57 19.91
N GLY A 66 18.37 29.33 19.84
CA GLY A 66 18.95 28.23 19.08
C GLY A 66 20.46 28.38 18.77
N PHE A 67 21.04 27.36 18.13
CA PHE A 67 22.43 27.37 17.63
C PHE A 67 22.51 26.78 16.22
N GLY A 68 23.31 27.38 15.33
CA GLY A 68 23.35 26.94 13.94
C GLY A 68 24.34 27.68 13.04
N LYS A 69 24.45 27.21 11.80
CA LYS A 69 25.17 27.89 10.71
C LYS A 69 24.17 28.43 9.69
N LEU A 70 24.40 29.65 9.22
CA LEU A 70 23.72 30.20 8.04
C LEU A 70 24.49 29.83 6.78
N TYR A 71 23.83 29.17 5.85
CA TYR A 71 24.40 28.82 4.55
C TYR A 71 23.86 29.76 3.49
N PRO A 72 24.73 30.45 2.71
CA PRO A 72 24.26 31.20 1.57
C PRO A 72 23.75 30.25 0.49
N TRP A 73 22.56 30.53 -0.03
CA TRP A 73 22.09 29.96 -1.28
C TRP A 73 22.72 30.73 -2.43
N ILE A 74 23.53 30.04 -3.24
CA ILE A 74 24.27 30.63 -4.35
C ILE A 74 23.77 30.03 -5.66
N ILE A 75 23.28 30.88 -6.56
CA ILE A 75 22.97 30.52 -7.96
C ILE A 75 23.71 31.51 -8.85
N ASP A 76 24.39 31.01 -9.89
CA ASP A 76 25.23 31.79 -10.81
C ASP A 76 26.23 32.75 -10.12
N LYS A 77 26.90 32.23 -9.08
CA LYS A 77 27.88 32.98 -8.25
C LYS A 77 27.30 34.20 -7.53
N LYS A 78 25.98 34.34 -7.47
CA LYS A 78 25.27 35.36 -6.68
C LYS A 78 24.54 34.70 -5.52
N ILE A 79 24.67 35.30 -4.33
CA ILE A 79 23.92 34.87 -3.16
C ILE A 79 22.50 35.38 -3.30
N ILE A 80 21.53 34.47 -3.34
CA ILE A 80 20.11 34.77 -3.54
C ILE A 80 19.27 34.60 -2.27
N GLY A 81 19.84 33.99 -1.23
CA GLY A 81 19.19 33.80 0.05
C GLY A 81 20.12 33.16 1.07
N TYR A 82 19.65 32.95 2.29
CA TYR A 82 20.41 32.25 3.33
C TYR A 82 19.49 31.24 4.04
N GLU A 83 20.02 30.05 4.32
CA GLU A 83 19.33 28.98 5.03
C GLU A 83 19.93 28.79 6.42
N PHE A 84 19.11 28.83 7.47
CA PHE A 84 19.56 28.59 8.85
C PHE A 84 19.49 27.09 9.18
N SER A 85 20.64 26.44 9.26
CA SER A 85 20.71 25.06 9.76
C SER A 85 20.77 25.06 11.28
N SER A 86 19.63 24.79 11.93
CA SER A 86 19.65 24.49 13.36
C SER A 86 20.13 23.05 13.57
N TRP A 87 21.07 22.84 14.49
CA TRP A 87 21.53 21.49 14.86
C TRP A 87 20.64 20.84 15.93
N ILE A 88 19.36 21.22 15.98
CA ILE A 88 18.33 20.50 16.75
C ILE A 88 17.48 19.73 15.74
N SER A 89 18.03 18.60 15.27
CA SER A 89 17.30 17.64 14.46
C SER A 89 16.70 16.52 15.32
N LYS A 90 15.38 16.36 15.26
CA LYS A 90 14.61 15.10 15.33
C LYS A 90 14.56 14.23 16.60
N TYR A 91 15.20 14.55 17.72
CA TYR A 91 14.98 13.81 18.98
C TYR A 91 14.98 14.75 20.20
N PRO A 92 13.81 15.10 20.77
CA PRO A 92 13.75 16.06 21.89
C PRO A 92 14.32 15.50 23.20
N ASN A 93 14.55 14.19 23.30
CA ASN A 93 14.62 13.56 24.61
C ASN A 93 15.99 13.17 25.14
N ASN A 94 17.11 13.25 24.41
CA ASN A 94 18.43 12.86 24.98
C ASN A 94 19.69 13.49 24.32
N GLY A 95 19.59 14.67 23.70
CA GLY A 95 20.72 15.29 22.99
C GLY A 95 21.61 16.20 23.86
N ILE A 96 22.92 16.18 23.59
CA ILE A 96 23.97 17.07 24.17
C ILE A 96 23.56 18.55 24.17
N GLY A 97 22.82 19.00 23.16
CA GLY A 97 22.30 20.38 23.08
C GLY A 97 21.38 20.75 24.22
N LYS A 98 20.52 19.83 24.71
CA LYS A 98 19.59 20.09 25.81
C LYS A 98 20.32 20.35 27.14
N LYS A 99 21.39 19.60 27.43
CA LYS A 99 22.19 19.80 28.65
C LYS A 99 22.97 21.12 28.66
N ILE A 100 23.43 21.57 27.49
CA ILE A 100 24.08 22.88 27.36
C ILE A 100 23.05 24.00 27.54
N VAL A 101 21.84 23.86 26.99
CA VAL A 101 20.72 24.80 27.17
C VAL A 101 20.29 24.90 28.64
N GLU A 102 20.10 23.76 29.30
CA GLU A 102 19.67 23.70 30.71
C GLU A 102 20.71 24.35 31.65
N LEU A 103 22.00 24.11 31.43
CA LEU A 103 23.07 24.71 32.23
C LEU A 103 23.20 26.24 32.05
N ILE A 104 22.93 26.74 30.84
CA ILE A 104 22.94 28.19 30.54
C ILE A 104 21.77 28.89 31.26
N CYS A 105 20.61 28.24 31.31
CA CYS A 105 19.44 28.75 32.03
C CYS A 105 19.63 28.74 33.56
N ASP A 106 20.29 27.71 34.10
CA ASP A 106 20.45 27.51 35.55
C ASP A 106 21.51 28.43 36.21
N LEU A 107 22.47 28.97 35.46
CA LEU A 107 23.55 29.78 36.03
C LEU A 107 23.20 31.26 36.23
N HIS A 108 22.04 31.75 35.77
CA HIS A 108 21.59 33.16 35.87
C HIS A 108 22.66 34.21 35.48
N ILE A 109 23.57 33.87 34.56
CA ILE A 109 24.65 34.77 34.12
C ILE A 109 24.08 35.73 33.07
N GLN A 110 24.23 37.05 33.27
CA GLN A 110 24.09 38.01 32.18
C GLN A 110 25.21 37.76 31.16
N PHE A 111 24.83 37.32 29.96
CA PHE A 111 25.78 36.84 28.96
C PHE A 111 26.00 37.93 27.89
N ASN A 112 27.27 38.22 27.63
CA ASN A 112 27.72 38.96 26.44
C ASN A 112 29.01 38.28 25.96
N PRO A 113 28.97 37.41 24.93
CA PRO A 113 30.12 36.59 24.59
C PRO A 113 30.78 36.92 23.24
N CYS A 114 32.11 36.80 23.21
CA CYS A 114 32.84 36.45 21.99
C CYS A 114 33.92 35.41 22.20
N SER A 115 34.16 34.73 21.06
CA SER A 115 35.10 33.66 20.68
C SER A 115 34.78 32.27 21.24
N ASP A 116 34.18 31.31 20.52
CA ASP A 116 33.76 31.23 19.12
C ASP A 116 32.39 31.88 18.86
N LEU A 117 32.30 32.55 17.72
CA LEU A 117 31.45 33.69 17.44
C LEU A 117 29.94 33.47 17.63
N PHE A 118 29.32 34.12 18.61
CA PHE A 118 27.89 34.05 18.88
C PHE A 118 27.25 35.43 18.73
N ALA A 119 26.18 35.55 17.95
CA ALA A 119 25.55 36.82 17.60
C ALA A 119 24.24 36.98 18.39
N MET A 120 24.17 37.96 19.30
CA MET A 120 22.93 38.33 19.99
C MET A 120 22.12 39.31 19.13
N ILE A 121 20.82 39.05 18.97
CA ILE A 121 19.87 39.97 18.31
C ILE A 121 18.73 40.23 19.31
N SER A 122 18.55 41.50 19.71
CA SER A 122 17.47 41.95 20.60
C SER A 122 16.16 42.12 19.84
N ALA A 123 15.05 41.75 20.47
CA ALA A 123 13.73 41.74 19.85
C ALA A 123 12.85 42.95 20.22
N ASP A 124 13.43 44.14 20.18
CA ASP A 124 12.68 45.40 20.14
C ASP A 124 12.69 45.94 18.70
N ASN A 125 11.71 45.49 17.90
CA ASN A 125 11.32 45.93 16.55
C ASN A 125 12.09 47.12 15.92
N LYS A 126 13.31 46.89 15.42
CA LYS A 126 13.85 47.66 14.27
C LYS A 126 14.96 47.04 13.44
N ILE A 127 15.41 45.81 13.69
CA ILE A 127 16.42 45.15 12.85
C ILE A 127 16.15 43.64 12.76
N PRO A 128 15.39 43.18 11.75
CA PRO A 128 15.93 42.14 10.85
C PRO A 128 15.36 42.18 9.40
N ILE A 129 15.00 43.35 8.86
CA ILE A 129 14.62 43.51 7.43
C ILE A 129 15.64 44.36 6.66
N SER A 130 16.29 45.30 7.35
CA SER A 130 17.28 46.22 6.78
C SER A 130 18.64 45.55 6.47
N VAL A 131 19.08 44.59 7.28
CA VAL A 131 20.34 43.85 7.11
C VAL A 131 20.25 42.82 5.98
N LEU A 132 19.13 42.11 5.87
CA LEU A 132 18.91 41.08 4.84
C LEU A 132 18.69 41.69 3.45
N LYS A 133 18.06 42.87 3.37
CA LYS A 133 17.97 43.66 2.12
C LYS A 133 19.33 44.16 1.62
N LYS A 134 20.25 44.53 2.51
CA LYS A 134 21.62 44.98 2.14
C LYS A 134 22.53 43.84 1.68
N LEU A 135 22.20 42.59 2.01
CA LEU A 135 22.88 41.38 1.51
C LEU A 135 22.29 40.85 0.19
N GLY A 136 21.34 41.58 -0.42
CA GLY A 136 20.72 41.23 -1.70
C GLY A 136 19.58 40.21 -1.60
N ALA A 137 19.13 39.83 -0.40
CA ALA A 137 18.02 38.90 -0.24
C ALA A 137 16.67 39.60 -0.50
N THR A 138 15.91 39.09 -1.46
CA THR A 138 14.58 39.60 -1.83
C THR A 138 13.43 38.87 -1.12
N GLU A 139 13.67 37.67 -0.55
CA GLU A 139 12.71 36.92 0.25
C GLU A 139 13.40 36.16 1.39
N ILE A 140 12.69 35.99 2.52
CA ILE A 140 13.09 35.14 3.65
C ILE A 140 12.11 33.96 3.72
N THR A 141 12.60 32.73 3.57
CA THR A 141 11.79 31.51 3.71
C THR A 141 12.23 30.72 4.93
N VAL A 142 11.30 30.50 5.87
CA VAL A 142 11.40 29.48 6.92
C VAL A 142 10.68 28.22 6.39
N PRO A 143 11.12 26.98 6.69
CA PRO A 143 10.60 25.79 6.02
C PRO A 143 9.07 25.62 6.08
N PHE A 144 8.45 25.83 4.92
CA PHE A 144 7.41 25.05 4.25
C PHE A 144 6.21 24.44 5.02
N TYR A 145 5.64 25.11 6.03
CA TYR A 145 4.31 24.70 6.56
C TYR A 145 3.24 25.79 6.65
N VAL A 146 3.48 27.00 6.12
CA VAL A 146 2.49 28.09 6.14
C VAL A 146 2.45 28.85 4.81
N LYS A 147 2.48 28.14 3.68
CA LYS A 147 2.34 28.78 2.35
C LYS A 147 0.92 28.73 1.77
N ASN A 148 0.01 27.93 2.34
CA ASN A 148 -1.37 27.80 1.84
C ASN A 148 -2.44 28.58 2.62
N LEU A 149 -2.07 29.30 3.69
CA LEU A 149 -3.03 30.04 4.52
C LEU A 149 -3.29 31.50 4.08
N LEU A 150 -2.63 32.01 3.03
CA LEU A 150 -2.68 33.43 2.66
C LEU A 150 -2.94 33.73 1.18
N LYS A 151 -3.66 32.88 0.43
CA LYS A 151 -4.23 33.33 -0.85
C LYS A 151 -5.46 34.20 -0.58
N GLY A 152 -5.26 35.53 -0.57
CA GLY A 152 -6.33 36.49 -0.84
C GLY A 152 -6.64 37.58 0.19
N LYS A 153 -5.74 37.96 1.11
CA LYS A 153 -5.96 39.17 1.94
C LYS A 153 -4.73 40.08 1.97
N PRO A 154 -4.92 41.41 1.88
CA PRO A 154 -3.85 42.39 1.99
C PRO A 154 -3.32 42.46 3.42
N GLU A 155 -2.06 42.88 3.49
CA GLU A 155 -1.22 43.10 4.67
C GLU A 155 -1.98 43.49 5.95
N THR A 156 -1.98 42.61 6.95
CA THR A 156 -2.08 43.03 8.36
C THR A 156 -1.23 42.10 9.22
N CYS A 157 -0.37 42.71 10.04
CA CYS A 157 0.53 42.03 10.97
C CYS A 157 -0.23 41.05 11.87
N ILE A 158 0.17 39.78 11.84
CA ILE A 158 -0.34 38.77 12.79
C ILE A 158 0.27 39.08 14.16
N ASN A 159 -0.57 39.51 15.10
CA ASN A 159 -0.18 39.76 16.49
C ASN A 159 0.29 38.44 17.15
N LEU A 160 1.44 38.45 17.83
CA LEU A 160 1.97 37.32 18.62
C LEU A 160 0.98 36.80 19.69
N LYS A 161 0.04 37.62 20.16
CA LYS A 161 -1.09 37.18 20.99
C LYS A 161 -2.01 36.20 20.27
N THR A 162 -2.17 36.30 18.94
CA THR A 162 -2.97 35.38 18.14
C THR A 162 -2.30 34.02 18.01
N ILE A 163 -0.96 33.99 17.86
CA ILE A 163 -0.17 32.75 17.83
C ILE A 163 -0.14 32.11 19.23
N THR A 164 0.04 32.92 20.28
CA THR A 164 0.03 32.43 21.67
C THR A 164 -1.37 31.96 22.09
N ASN A 165 -2.44 32.61 21.62
CA ASN A 165 -3.82 32.13 21.80
C ASN A 165 -4.13 30.91 20.94
N TYR A 166 -3.52 30.76 19.76
CA TYR A 166 -3.63 29.55 18.95
C TYR A 166 -3.00 28.36 19.69
N TYR A 167 -1.81 28.51 20.29
CA TYR A 167 -1.18 27.47 21.12
C TYR A 167 -1.83 27.27 22.51
N LYS A 168 -2.38 28.34 23.13
CA LYS A 168 -3.13 28.23 24.40
C LYS A 168 -4.55 27.68 24.21
N ASN A 169 -5.19 27.90 23.06
CA ASN A 169 -6.51 27.34 22.75
C ASN A 169 -6.42 25.97 22.05
N SER A 170 -5.33 25.64 21.35
CA SER A 170 -5.08 24.27 20.86
C SER A 170 -4.70 23.29 21.96
N MET A 171 -4.30 23.79 23.15
CA MET A 171 -4.14 23.01 24.38
C MET A 171 -5.38 23.00 25.29
N LYS A 172 -6.53 23.54 24.86
CA LYS A 172 -7.80 23.24 25.54
C LYS A 172 -8.27 21.88 25.06
N ASN A 173 -8.11 20.87 25.93
CA ASN A 173 -8.64 19.51 25.83
C ASN A 173 -9.75 19.37 24.78
N VAL A 174 -9.37 19.00 23.55
CA VAL A 174 -10.33 18.47 22.59
C VAL A 174 -10.66 17.09 23.15
N LYS A 175 -11.86 16.99 23.75
CA LYS A 175 -12.30 15.76 24.41
C LYS A 175 -12.56 14.72 23.35
N ILE A 176 -11.75 13.67 23.34
CA ILE A 176 -12.02 12.45 22.59
C ILE A 176 -13.33 11.87 23.14
N TYR A 177 -14.34 11.78 22.29
CA TYR A 177 -15.75 11.49 22.57
C TYR A 177 -16.49 12.55 23.39
N GLY A 178 -17.35 13.32 22.69
CA GLY A 178 -18.29 14.27 23.26
C GLY A 178 -19.30 13.57 24.18
N GLY A 179 -19.00 13.55 25.47
CA GLY A 179 -19.82 12.87 26.48
C GLY A 179 -19.76 13.56 27.85
N ILE A 180 -20.36 12.90 28.83
CA ILE A 180 -20.55 13.38 30.22
C ILE A 180 -19.26 13.54 31.04
N TYR A 181 -18.09 13.29 30.44
CA TYR A 181 -16.83 13.26 31.16
C TYR A 181 -16.36 14.66 31.56
N THR A 182 -16.16 14.86 32.86
CA THR A 182 -15.60 16.09 33.44
C THR A 182 -14.07 16.14 33.36
N LYS A 183 -13.40 14.97 33.46
CA LYS A 183 -11.92 14.85 33.44
C LYS A 183 -11.32 14.41 32.09
N GLY A 184 -12.11 13.75 31.23
CA GLY A 184 -11.64 13.20 29.93
C GLY A 184 -10.75 11.95 30.07
N PRO A 185 -10.47 11.25 28.96
CA PRO A 185 -9.53 10.12 28.93
C PRO A 185 -8.08 10.57 29.21
N SER A 186 -7.23 9.64 29.64
CA SER A 186 -5.81 9.92 29.86
C SER A 186 -5.06 9.94 28.53
N LYS A 187 -3.95 10.68 28.44
CA LYS A 187 -3.07 10.64 27.25
C LYS A 187 -2.66 9.23 26.83
N LYS A 188 -2.47 8.31 27.79
CA LYS A 188 -2.13 6.90 27.51
C LYS A 188 -3.32 6.16 26.87
N THR A 189 -4.54 6.45 27.31
CA THR A 189 -5.77 5.92 26.72
C THR A 189 -5.92 6.39 25.28
N ASP A 190 -5.71 7.68 25.05
CA ASP A 190 -5.82 8.27 23.71
C ASP A 190 -4.76 7.69 22.77
N GLN A 191 -3.51 7.56 23.23
CA GLN A 191 -2.43 6.94 22.45
C GLN A 191 -2.63 5.45 22.18
N PHE A 192 -3.33 4.74 23.05
CA PHE A 192 -3.67 3.33 22.83
C PHE A 192 -4.77 3.16 21.79
N ILE A 193 -5.74 4.09 21.74
CA ILE A 193 -6.84 4.07 20.78
C ILE A 193 -6.40 4.60 19.41
N MET A 194 -5.65 5.70 19.40
CA MET A 194 -5.14 6.39 18.21
C MET A 194 -3.63 6.26 18.15
N ASP A 195 -3.16 5.07 17.81
CA ASP A 195 -1.74 4.83 17.59
C ASP A 195 -1.29 5.38 16.20
N PRO A 196 0.02 5.42 15.91
CA PRO A 196 0.52 5.91 14.63
C PRO A 196 -0.03 5.13 13.42
N THR A 197 -0.30 3.84 13.57
CA THR A 197 -0.85 2.98 12.49
C THR A 197 -2.28 3.41 12.18
N MET A 198 -3.12 3.52 13.20
CA MET A 198 -4.52 3.97 13.06
C MET A 198 -4.58 5.39 12.49
N THR A 199 -3.70 6.28 12.93
CA THR A 199 -3.62 7.66 12.42
C THR A 199 -3.41 7.70 10.90
N VAL A 200 -2.49 6.89 10.39
CA VAL A 200 -2.21 6.81 8.94
C VAL A 200 -3.43 6.28 8.19
N LEU A 201 -4.11 5.26 8.74
CA LEU A 201 -5.31 4.69 8.13
C LEU A 201 -6.48 5.67 8.11
N GLU A 202 -6.75 6.34 9.22
CA GLU A 202 -7.78 7.38 9.33
C GLU A 202 -7.52 8.52 8.36
N ASN A 203 -6.26 8.93 8.16
CA ASN A 203 -5.92 9.96 7.17
C ASN A 203 -6.19 9.49 5.73
N LYS A 204 -5.98 8.19 5.42
CA LYS A 204 -6.36 7.60 4.12
C LYS A 204 -7.89 7.55 3.92
N LEU A 205 -8.67 7.48 5.00
CA LEU A 205 -10.13 7.47 4.95
C LEU A 205 -10.74 8.88 4.81
N ALA A 206 -9.98 9.94 5.08
CA ALA A 206 -10.48 11.32 5.07
C ALA A 206 -11.21 11.74 3.78
N PRO A 207 -10.72 11.46 2.56
CA PRO A 207 -11.46 11.80 1.34
C PRO A 207 -12.82 11.10 1.27
N TYR A 208 -12.89 9.84 1.68
CA TYR A 208 -14.12 9.05 1.66
C TYR A 208 -15.13 9.52 2.71
N TYR A 209 -14.64 9.86 3.92
CA TYR A 209 -15.46 10.48 4.96
C TYR A 209 -16.02 11.85 4.53
N LEU A 210 -15.23 12.66 3.82
CA LEU A 210 -15.68 13.93 3.31
C LEU A 210 -16.76 13.76 2.23
N ILE A 211 -16.58 12.82 1.29
CA ILE A 211 -17.56 12.51 0.24
C ILE A 211 -18.87 11.97 0.83
N GLU A 212 -18.81 11.02 1.77
CA GLU A 212 -20.01 10.48 2.42
C GLU A 212 -20.75 11.55 3.23
N THR A 213 -20.00 12.40 3.92
CA THR A 213 -20.54 13.54 4.66
C THR A 213 -21.21 14.58 3.75
N ILE A 214 -20.65 14.85 2.56
CA ILE A 214 -21.26 15.73 1.55
C ILE A 214 -22.60 15.16 1.08
N ALA A 215 -22.65 13.88 0.73
CA ALA A 215 -23.89 13.23 0.28
C ALA A 215 -24.96 13.21 1.38
N HIS A 216 -24.57 12.93 2.63
CA HIS A 216 -25.46 12.98 3.79
C HIS A 216 -26.04 14.38 4.01
N ASN A 217 -25.22 15.42 3.96
CA ASN A 217 -25.68 16.79 4.18
C ASN A 217 -26.59 17.30 3.06
N LEU A 218 -26.34 16.87 1.82
CA LEU A 218 -27.27 17.12 0.71
C LEU A 218 -28.61 16.43 0.95
N MET A 219 -28.59 15.17 1.43
CA MET A 219 -29.80 14.41 1.77
C MET A 219 -30.62 15.08 2.88
N THR A 220 -30.00 15.41 4.00
CA THR A 220 -30.71 16.01 5.15
C THR A 220 -31.28 17.38 4.83
N THR A 221 -30.61 18.14 3.94
CA THR A 221 -31.14 19.40 3.42
C THR A 221 -32.40 19.20 2.58
N LYS A 222 -32.41 18.19 1.69
CA LYS A 222 -33.60 17.86 0.89
C LYS A 222 -34.76 17.35 1.72
N CYS A 223 -34.48 16.65 2.82
CA CYS A 223 -35.47 16.23 3.79
C CYS A 223 -35.96 17.37 4.70
N GLY A 224 -35.44 18.60 4.56
CA GLY A 224 -35.81 19.75 5.39
C GLY A 224 -35.29 19.68 6.83
N ILE A 225 -34.34 18.78 7.12
CA ILE A 225 -33.76 18.60 8.46
C ILE A 225 -32.71 19.68 8.74
N VAL A 226 -31.81 19.93 7.78
CA VAL A 226 -30.78 20.96 7.91
C VAL A 226 -31.24 22.25 7.20
N PRO A 227 -31.23 23.41 7.88
CA PRO A 227 -31.55 24.68 7.24
C PRO A 227 -30.64 24.97 6.04
N LYS A 228 -31.20 25.41 4.91
CA LYS A 228 -30.45 25.66 3.66
C LYS A 228 -29.23 26.56 3.85
N LYS A 229 -29.36 27.61 4.67
CA LYS A 229 -28.27 28.54 5.00
C LYS A 229 -27.10 27.85 5.71
N SER A 230 -27.39 26.94 6.63
CA SER A 230 -26.37 26.12 7.31
C SER A 230 -25.76 25.11 6.35
N ALA A 231 -26.60 24.41 5.58
CA ALA A 231 -26.18 23.43 4.59
C ALA A 231 -25.19 24.01 3.57
N LYS A 232 -25.45 25.23 3.04
CA LYS A 232 -24.57 25.89 2.09
C LYS A 232 -23.16 26.12 2.66
N LYS A 233 -23.07 26.60 3.90
CA LYS A 233 -21.77 26.79 4.59
C LYS A 233 -21.06 25.47 4.86
N ILE A 234 -21.80 24.44 5.29
CA ILE A 234 -21.26 23.10 5.54
C ILE A 234 -20.68 22.51 4.26
N LEU A 235 -21.45 22.50 3.17
CA LEU A 235 -21.02 21.91 1.89
C LEU A 235 -19.81 22.66 1.31
N GLN A 236 -19.76 24.00 1.41
CA GLN A 236 -18.59 24.78 1.04
C GLN A 236 -17.36 24.41 1.88
N GLY A 237 -17.53 24.27 3.20
CA GLY A 237 -16.45 23.88 4.11
C GLY A 237 -15.92 22.47 3.80
N LEU A 238 -16.82 21.51 3.57
CA LEU A 238 -16.46 20.13 3.23
C LEU A 238 -15.73 20.03 1.88
N LEU A 239 -16.18 20.76 0.86
CA LEU A 239 -15.48 20.82 -0.44
C LEU A 239 -14.08 21.42 -0.30
N ASN A 240 -13.92 22.45 0.52
CA ASN A 240 -12.60 23.03 0.80
C ASN A 240 -11.67 22.05 1.51
N LEU A 241 -12.19 21.26 2.47
CA LEU A 241 -11.42 20.21 3.13
C LEU A 241 -11.08 19.07 2.18
N LEU A 242 -12.01 18.68 1.30
CA LEU A 242 -11.79 17.64 0.30
C LEU A 242 -10.65 18.03 -0.65
N GLY A 243 -10.61 19.29 -1.12
CA GLY A 243 -9.52 19.80 -1.95
C GLY A 243 -8.14 19.83 -1.26
N LYS A 244 -8.10 19.73 0.08
CA LYS A 244 -6.87 19.64 0.86
C LYS A 244 -6.45 18.20 1.16
N ALA A 245 -7.40 17.26 1.17
CA ALA A 245 -7.19 15.88 1.61
C ALA A 245 -6.10 15.12 0.82
N ASP A 246 -5.83 15.53 -0.42
CA ASP A 246 -4.79 14.93 -1.27
C ASP A 246 -3.36 15.38 -0.93
N SER A 247 -3.19 16.54 -0.29
CA SER A 247 -1.87 17.17 -0.08
C SER A 247 -1.56 17.54 1.36
N GLU A 248 -2.56 17.51 2.24
CA GLU A 248 -2.45 17.86 3.66
C GLU A 248 -2.85 16.67 4.54
N GLN A 249 -2.20 16.55 5.70
CA GLN A 249 -2.64 15.64 6.75
C GLN A 249 -3.82 16.28 7.48
N LEU A 250 -5.00 15.68 7.34
CA LEU A 250 -6.23 16.15 8.00
C LEU A 250 -6.42 15.55 9.39
N VAL A 251 -5.77 14.43 9.69
CA VAL A 251 -5.91 13.73 10.97
C VAL A 251 -4.75 14.06 11.91
N ASP A 252 -5.06 14.80 12.98
CA ASP A 252 -4.22 14.93 14.16
C ASP A 252 -4.61 13.84 15.19
N PRO A 253 -3.70 12.93 15.55
CA PRO A 253 -3.98 11.85 16.50
C PRO A 253 -4.33 12.34 17.91
N THR A 254 -3.97 13.59 18.25
CA THR A 254 -4.30 14.18 19.55
C THR A 254 -5.74 14.67 19.63
N ILE A 255 -6.41 14.84 18.49
CA ILE A 255 -7.82 15.23 18.40
C ILE A 255 -8.72 13.99 18.39
N GLY A 256 -8.28 12.90 17.75
CA GLY A 256 -9.05 11.67 17.63
C GLY A 256 -9.02 11.10 16.21
N ASP A 257 -10.09 10.41 15.84
CA ASP A 257 -10.24 9.80 14.51
C ASP A 257 -10.53 10.86 13.43
N VAL A 258 -10.73 10.42 12.18
CA VAL A 258 -11.00 11.34 11.06
C VAL A 258 -12.27 12.17 11.24
N HIS A 259 -13.27 11.63 11.94
CA HIS A 259 -14.56 12.26 12.16
C HIS A 259 -14.41 13.47 13.10
N GLU A 260 -13.67 13.28 14.20
CA GLU A 260 -13.38 14.34 15.18
C GLU A 260 -12.53 15.46 14.59
N ASN A 261 -11.54 15.08 13.78
CA ASN A 261 -10.69 16.03 13.10
C ASN A 261 -11.46 16.90 12.11
N VAL A 262 -12.29 16.30 11.26
CA VAL A 262 -13.11 17.05 10.29
C VAL A 262 -14.18 17.88 11.00
N GLU A 263 -14.80 17.37 12.07
CA GLU A 263 -15.74 18.15 12.89
C GLU A 263 -15.07 19.42 13.45
N LYS A 264 -13.87 19.28 14.00
CA LYS A 264 -13.08 20.41 14.50
C LYS A 264 -12.71 21.38 13.39
N LEU A 265 -12.16 20.89 12.29
CA LEU A 265 -11.74 21.72 11.15
C LEU A 265 -12.92 22.48 10.55
N LEU A 266 -14.10 21.84 10.45
CA LEU A 266 -15.31 22.48 9.97
C LEU A 266 -15.83 23.53 10.96
N THR A 267 -15.84 23.21 12.26
CA THR A 267 -16.25 24.15 13.32
C THR A 267 -15.36 25.38 13.37
N ASP A 268 -14.04 25.19 13.29
CA ASP A 268 -13.06 26.28 13.23
C ASP A 268 -13.29 27.18 11.99
N ALA A 269 -13.78 26.60 10.88
CA ALA A 269 -14.01 27.31 9.63
C ALA A 269 -15.35 28.06 9.56
N ILE A 270 -16.45 27.47 10.06
CA ILE A 270 -17.82 28.02 9.87
C ILE A 270 -18.60 28.30 11.16
N GLY A 271 -18.00 28.05 12.33
CA GLY A 271 -18.58 28.29 13.65
C GLY A 271 -19.63 27.26 14.06
N GLU A 272 -20.48 27.63 15.03
CA GLU A 272 -21.50 26.74 15.64
C GLU A 272 -22.46 26.09 14.63
N GLY A 273 -22.67 26.73 13.48
CA GLY A 273 -23.44 26.18 12.37
C GLY A 273 -22.89 24.85 11.82
N ALA A 274 -21.63 24.51 12.11
CA ALA A 274 -21.04 23.21 11.78
C ALA A 274 -21.78 22.05 12.44
N GLY A 275 -22.32 22.19 13.65
CA GLY A 275 -22.97 21.09 14.38
C GLY A 275 -24.16 20.45 13.65
N TRP A 276 -24.77 21.18 12.71
CA TRP A 276 -25.83 20.63 11.85
C TRP A 276 -25.35 19.47 10.97
N PHE A 277 -24.05 19.37 10.66
CA PHE A 277 -23.54 18.36 9.73
C PHE A 277 -23.61 16.92 10.28
N HIS A 278 -23.75 16.77 11.60
CA HIS A 278 -23.81 15.47 12.28
C HIS A 278 -25.25 14.99 12.53
N VAL A 279 -26.27 15.81 12.24
CA VAL A 279 -27.67 15.44 12.49
C VAL A 279 -28.06 14.17 11.72
N ALA A 280 -28.88 13.32 12.35
CA ALA A 280 -29.44 12.10 11.75
C ALA A 280 -28.40 11.07 11.27
N ARG A 281 -27.25 10.97 11.94
CA ARG A 281 -26.24 9.91 11.75
C ARG A 281 -25.44 9.65 13.04
N SER A 282 -24.61 8.62 13.04
CA SER A 282 -23.71 8.26 14.15
C SER A 282 -22.29 8.04 13.62
N ARG A 283 -21.28 8.03 14.50
CA ARG A 283 -19.94 7.55 14.12
C ARG A 283 -19.94 6.08 13.70
N ASN A 284 -20.91 5.29 14.17
CA ASN A 284 -20.99 3.87 13.87
C ASN A 284 -21.30 3.59 12.40
N ASP A 285 -22.27 4.28 11.81
CA ASP A 285 -22.57 4.12 10.38
C ASP A 285 -21.63 4.93 9.49
N GLN A 286 -21.11 6.07 9.96
CA GLN A 286 -20.05 6.84 9.29
C GLN A 286 -18.78 6.01 9.07
N SER A 287 -18.26 5.39 10.14
CA SER A 287 -17.01 4.60 10.07
C SER A 287 -17.15 3.30 9.27
N VAL A 288 -18.37 2.86 8.95
CA VAL A 288 -18.56 1.71 8.06
C VAL A 288 -18.63 2.19 6.61
N VAL A 289 -19.28 3.31 6.33
CA VAL A 289 -19.42 3.79 4.94
C VAL A 289 -18.09 4.29 4.37
N ASP A 290 -17.26 4.99 5.13
CA ASP A 290 -15.95 5.46 4.66
C ASP A 290 -15.02 4.28 4.33
N GLN A 291 -14.96 3.27 5.19
CA GLN A 291 -14.24 2.01 4.96
C GLN A 291 -14.81 1.25 3.75
N LYS A 292 -16.13 1.20 3.58
CA LYS A 292 -16.78 0.56 2.43
C LYS A 292 -16.43 1.28 1.12
N LEU A 293 -16.46 2.60 1.10
CA LEU A 293 -16.09 3.38 -0.08
C LEU A 293 -14.61 3.19 -0.44
N PHE A 294 -13.71 3.22 0.55
CA PHE A 294 -12.29 2.89 0.38
C PHE A 294 -12.12 1.51 -0.25
N THR A 295 -12.73 0.50 0.38
CA THR A 295 -12.61 -0.90 -0.02
C THR A 295 -13.15 -1.14 -1.42
N LYS A 296 -14.32 -0.56 -1.76
CA LYS A 296 -14.89 -0.65 -3.10
C LYS A 296 -13.95 -0.07 -4.16
N LYS A 297 -13.38 1.12 -3.92
CA LYS A 297 -12.45 1.74 -4.87
C LYS A 297 -11.22 0.86 -5.09
N TYR A 298 -10.61 0.36 -4.01
CA TYR A 298 -9.47 -0.56 -4.10
C TYR A 298 -9.82 -1.87 -4.80
N LEU A 299 -11.00 -2.45 -4.55
CA LEU A 299 -11.43 -3.66 -5.24
C LEU A 299 -11.58 -3.44 -6.74
N LEU A 300 -12.08 -2.27 -7.18
CA LEU A 300 -12.15 -1.95 -8.61
C LEU A 300 -10.77 -1.84 -9.27
N ASP A 301 -9.77 -1.34 -8.54
CA ASP A 301 -8.38 -1.33 -9.02
C ASP A 301 -7.80 -2.75 -9.04
N ILE A 302 -8.08 -3.58 -8.03
CA ILE A 302 -7.70 -4.99 -7.99
C ILE A 302 -8.34 -5.77 -9.15
N PHE A 303 -9.63 -5.58 -9.43
CA PHE A 303 -10.31 -6.21 -10.56
C PHE A 303 -9.64 -5.85 -11.89
N GLU A 304 -9.26 -4.58 -12.07
CA GLU A 304 -8.53 -4.16 -13.28
C GLU A 304 -7.19 -4.90 -13.41
N GLU A 305 -6.44 -5.02 -12.33
CA GLU A 305 -5.16 -5.73 -12.34
C GLU A 305 -5.31 -7.26 -12.49
N ILE A 306 -6.38 -7.86 -11.96
CA ILE A 306 -6.73 -9.27 -12.21
C ILE A 306 -7.09 -9.47 -13.69
N ASN A 307 -7.87 -8.58 -14.31
CA ASN A 307 -8.19 -8.70 -15.74
C ASN A 307 -6.91 -8.60 -16.61
N LYS A 308 -5.93 -7.77 -16.22
CA LYS A 308 -4.62 -7.70 -16.87
C LYS A 308 -3.85 -9.01 -16.70
N LEU A 309 -3.84 -9.58 -15.50
CA LEU A 309 -3.25 -10.90 -15.22
C LEU A 309 -3.86 -11.97 -16.11
N GLU A 310 -5.18 -12.09 -16.13
CA GLU A 310 -5.92 -13.06 -16.94
C GLU A 310 -5.59 -12.90 -18.43
N ASN A 311 -5.48 -11.67 -18.93
CA ASN A 311 -5.07 -11.42 -20.32
C ASN A 311 -3.62 -11.88 -20.60
N ILE A 312 -2.69 -11.70 -19.65
CA ILE A 312 -1.32 -12.22 -19.76
C ILE A 312 -1.34 -13.74 -19.81
N LEU A 313 -2.05 -14.38 -18.87
CA LEU A 313 -2.18 -15.84 -18.81
C LEU A 313 -2.79 -16.40 -20.10
N LEU A 314 -3.83 -15.76 -20.64
CA LEU A 314 -4.46 -16.13 -21.92
C LEU A 314 -3.49 -16.04 -23.10
N LYS A 315 -2.74 -14.93 -23.21
CA LYS A 315 -1.74 -14.76 -24.27
C LYS A 315 -0.64 -15.81 -24.17
N LYS A 316 -0.12 -16.06 -22.97
CA LYS A 316 0.92 -17.07 -22.74
C LYS A 316 0.40 -18.48 -23.01
N ALA A 317 -0.84 -18.79 -22.61
CA ALA A 317 -1.50 -20.04 -22.92
C ALA A 317 -1.59 -20.29 -24.42
N GLU A 318 -1.94 -19.27 -25.20
CA GLU A 318 -2.06 -19.39 -26.65
C GLU A 318 -0.71 -19.47 -27.35
N ILE A 319 0.26 -18.62 -26.97
CA ILE A 319 1.62 -18.62 -27.53
C ILE A 319 2.31 -19.97 -27.30
N TYR A 320 2.14 -20.55 -26.11
CA TYR A 320 2.84 -21.76 -25.71
C TYR A 320 2.01 -23.04 -25.82
N LYS A 321 0.83 -23.01 -26.47
CA LYS A 321 -0.08 -24.17 -26.58
C LYS A 321 0.57 -25.44 -27.15
N SER A 322 1.58 -25.26 -28.01
CA SER A 322 2.35 -26.36 -28.63
C SER A 322 3.74 -26.55 -28.03
N THR A 323 4.16 -25.72 -27.07
CA THR A 323 5.47 -25.86 -26.42
C THR A 323 5.42 -27.03 -25.47
N VAL A 324 5.94 -28.18 -25.88
CA VAL A 324 5.85 -29.41 -25.09
C VAL A 324 6.70 -29.29 -23.82
N MET A 325 6.13 -29.72 -22.70
CA MET A 325 6.81 -29.83 -21.41
C MET A 325 6.40 -31.12 -20.69
N PRO A 326 7.21 -31.64 -19.76
CA PRO A 326 6.76 -32.72 -18.89
C PRO A 326 5.63 -32.22 -17.98
N GLY A 327 4.52 -32.94 -17.95
CA GLY A 327 3.53 -32.80 -16.88
C GLY A 327 4.08 -33.43 -15.59
N PHE A 328 3.85 -32.79 -14.45
CA PHE A 328 4.42 -33.22 -13.18
C PHE A 328 3.35 -33.76 -12.22
N THR A 329 3.66 -34.87 -11.56
CA THR A 329 2.99 -35.32 -10.34
C THR A 329 4.06 -35.70 -9.31
N HIS A 330 3.92 -35.23 -8.06
CA HIS A 330 4.97 -35.41 -7.04
C HIS A 330 6.37 -34.91 -7.48
N MET A 331 6.43 -33.87 -8.31
CA MET A 331 7.67 -33.38 -8.95
C MET A 331 8.39 -34.42 -9.82
N ARG A 332 7.67 -35.45 -10.29
CA ARG A 332 8.15 -36.44 -11.25
C ARG A 332 7.43 -36.26 -12.59
N SER A 333 8.17 -36.43 -13.66
CA SER A 333 7.63 -36.42 -15.03
C SER A 333 6.60 -37.55 -15.16
N ALA A 334 5.37 -37.19 -15.54
CA ALA A 334 4.23 -38.10 -15.55
C ALA A 334 3.76 -38.38 -16.99
N MET A 335 3.31 -37.36 -17.71
CA MET A 335 2.84 -37.44 -19.09
C MET A 335 3.25 -36.20 -19.89
N PRO A 336 3.35 -36.28 -21.23
CA PRO A 336 3.53 -35.10 -22.07
C PRO A 336 2.40 -34.09 -21.84
N SER A 337 2.78 -32.83 -21.71
CA SER A 337 1.89 -31.68 -21.57
C SER A 337 2.40 -30.53 -22.45
N SER A 338 1.77 -29.36 -22.38
CA SER A 338 2.30 -28.14 -22.96
C SER A 338 2.40 -27.02 -21.93
N PHE A 339 3.38 -26.12 -22.12
CA PHE A 339 3.52 -24.94 -21.27
C PHE A 339 2.28 -24.05 -21.40
N GLY A 340 1.66 -24.00 -22.58
CA GLY A 340 0.37 -23.33 -22.76
C GLY A 340 -0.77 -23.94 -21.94
N PHE A 341 -0.83 -25.27 -21.81
CA PHE A 341 -1.80 -25.93 -20.95
C PHE A 341 -1.59 -25.60 -19.46
N TRP A 342 -0.33 -25.49 -19.02
CA TRP A 342 -0.02 -25.01 -17.68
C TRP A 342 -0.50 -23.57 -17.44
N TRP A 343 -0.21 -22.63 -18.37
CA TRP A 343 -0.74 -21.26 -18.29
C TRP A 343 -2.27 -21.22 -18.28
N GLN A 344 -2.92 -22.03 -19.13
CA GLN A 344 -4.38 -22.14 -19.19
C GLN A 344 -4.97 -22.61 -17.85
N SER A 345 -4.29 -23.51 -17.13
CA SER A 345 -4.75 -23.99 -15.83
C SER A 345 -4.84 -22.88 -14.78
N TYR A 346 -3.90 -21.92 -14.79
CA TYR A 346 -3.93 -20.75 -13.92
C TYR A 346 -4.91 -19.70 -14.41
N LEU A 347 -5.04 -19.50 -15.74
CA LEU A 347 -6.07 -18.64 -16.30
C LEU A 347 -7.46 -19.05 -15.81
N ASN A 348 -7.78 -20.34 -15.91
CA ASN A 348 -9.07 -20.87 -15.48
C ASN A 348 -9.30 -20.65 -13.97
N GLN A 349 -8.30 -20.95 -13.13
CA GLN A 349 -8.39 -20.72 -11.68
C GLN A 349 -8.59 -19.24 -11.33
N VAL A 350 -7.84 -18.33 -11.95
CA VAL A 350 -7.95 -16.90 -11.68
C VAL A 350 -9.31 -16.35 -12.14
N LEU A 351 -9.82 -16.78 -13.30
CA LEU A 351 -11.15 -16.39 -13.78
C LEU A 351 -12.27 -16.83 -12.84
N GLU A 352 -12.22 -18.06 -12.32
CA GLU A 352 -13.21 -18.53 -11.35
C GLU A 352 -13.14 -17.71 -10.05
N LEU A 353 -11.94 -17.41 -9.55
CA LEU A 353 -11.78 -16.55 -8.37
C LEU A 353 -12.26 -15.12 -8.61
N ASN A 354 -12.05 -14.58 -9.80
CA ASN A 354 -12.54 -13.25 -10.19
C ASN A 354 -14.08 -13.21 -10.18
N LYS A 355 -14.75 -14.26 -10.68
CA LYS A 355 -16.23 -14.38 -10.60
C LYS A 355 -16.73 -14.42 -9.15
N VAL A 356 -16.05 -15.15 -8.28
CA VAL A 356 -16.43 -15.22 -6.84
C VAL A 356 -16.19 -13.87 -6.16
N LEU A 357 -15.05 -13.22 -6.42
CA LEU A 357 -14.75 -11.90 -5.87
C LEU A 357 -15.76 -10.85 -6.34
N LYS A 358 -16.20 -10.91 -7.61
CA LYS A 358 -17.29 -10.08 -8.14
C LYS A 358 -18.60 -10.29 -7.36
N ALA A 359 -18.98 -11.53 -7.07
CA ALA A 359 -20.17 -11.80 -6.26
C ALA A 359 -20.04 -11.25 -4.83
N VAL A 360 -18.87 -11.39 -4.21
CA VAL A 360 -18.57 -10.79 -2.90
C VAL A 360 -18.68 -9.26 -2.95
N PHE A 361 -18.15 -8.61 -4.00
CA PHE A 361 -18.28 -7.17 -4.21
C PHE A 361 -19.74 -6.73 -4.31
N GLU A 362 -20.58 -7.46 -5.05
CA GLU A 362 -22.02 -7.14 -5.22
C GLU A 362 -22.83 -7.27 -3.91
N ILE A 363 -22.39 -8.12 -2.99
CA ILE A 363 -22.95 -8.20 -1.62
C ILE A 363 -22.45 -7.02 -0.78
N TYR A 364 -21.15 -6.75 -0.83
CA TYR A 364 -20.49 -5.66 -0.10
C TYR A 364 -21.03 -4.27 -0.49
N ASP A 365 -21.55 -4.13 -1.72
CA ASP A 365 -22.10 -2.92 -2.34
C ASP A 365 -23.47 -2.44 -1.78
N THR A 366 -23.56 -2.42 -0.45
CA THR A 366 -24.73 -1.91 0.30
C THR A 366 -24.31 -0.76 1.22
N CYS A 367 -24.97 0.39 1.08
CA CYS A 367 -24.71 1.59 1.87
C CYS A 367 -25.26 1.45 3.30
N PRO A 368 -24.44 1.64 4.35
CA PRO A 368 -24.87 1.50 5.74
C PRO A 368 -25.45 2.79 6.35
N LEU A 369 -25.38 3.93 5.64
CA LEU A 369 -25.82 5.23 6.17
C LEU A 369 -27.32 5.27 6.43
N GLY A 370 -27.67 5.71 7.64
CA GLY A 370 -29.03 5.69 8.15
C GLY A 370 -29.26 4.57 9.16
N ALA A 371 -28.27 3.70 9.39
CA ALA A 371 -28.29 2.77 10.51
C ALA A 371 -28.11 3.48 11.87
N GLY A 372 -27.58 4.72 11.88
CA GLY A 372 -27.32 5.47 13.10
C GLY A 372 -26.41 4.69 14.03
N ALA A 373 -26.76 4.64 15.31
CA ALA A 373 -25.98 3.89 16.29
C ALA A 373 -26.06 2.36 16.12
N SER A 374 -27.08 1.85 15.41
CA SER A 374 -27.39 0.44 15.06
C SER A 374 -28.90 0.23 14.84
N TYR A 375 -29.74 1.21 15.16
CA TYR A 375 -31.19 1.05 15.27
C TYR A 375 -31.98 2.04 14.39
N GLY A 376 -31.29 2.68 13.45
CA GLY A 376 -31.85 3.79 12.69
C GLY A 376 -31.66 5.13 13.39
N VAL A 377 -32.42 6.13 12.93
CA VAL A 377 -32.39 7.51 13.43
C VAL A 377 -33.80 8.04 13.62
N ASN A 378 -33.99 8.98 14.55
CA ASN A 378 -35.29 9.59 14.86
C ASN A 378 -35.70 10.70 13.87
N TRP A 379 -35.29 10.57 12.60
CA TRP A 379 -35.49 11.57 11.56
C TRP A 379 -36.02 10.92 10.29
N LYS A 380 -36.88 11.63 9.56
CA LYS A 380 -37.36 11.21 8.24
C LYS A 380 -36.28 11.43 7.18
N ILE A 381 -35.30 10.54 7.15
CA ILE A 381 -34.19 10.54 6.18
C ILE A 381 -34.52 9.73 4.93
N ASN A 382 -33.67 9.83 3.90
CA ASN A 382 -33.76 9.03 2.68
C ASN A 382 -32.46 8.25 2.41
N PRO A 383 -32.30 7.04 2.98
CA PRO A 383 -31.10 6.21 2.79
C PRO A 383 -30.86 5.82 1.31
N VAL A 384 -31.93 5.66 0.53
CA VAL A 384 -31.86 5.34 -0.90
C VAL A 384 -31.20 6.49 -1.67
N PHE A 385 -31.53 7.74 -1.34
CA PHE A 385 -30.90 8.91 -1.93
C PHE A 385 -29.39 8.92 -1.65
N THR A 386 -28.98 8.74 -0.39
CA THR A 386 -27.56 8.77 -0.03
C THR A 386 -26.80 7.60 -0.66
N ALA A 387 -27.37 6.39 -0.67
CA ALA A 387 -26.79 5.22 -1.34
C ALA A 387 -26.53 5.49 -2.82
N LYS A 388 -27.52 6.05 -3.54
CA LYS A 388 -27.38 6.42 -4.94
C LYS A 388 -26.30 7.47 -5.16
N LYS A 389 -26.24 8.50 -4.29
CA LYS A 389 -25.24 9.59 -4.37
C LYS A 389 -23.81 9.15 -4.06
N LEU A 390 -23.66 8.02 -3.38
CA LEU A 390 -22.37 7.41 -3.06
C LEU A 390 -22.04 6.19 -3.95
N GLY A 391 -22.86 5.93 -4.97
CA GLY A 391 -22.59 4.91 -5.97
C GLY A 391 -22.77 3.48 -5.47
N PHE A 392 -23.50 3.29 -4.37
CA PHE A 392 -23.94 1.96 -3.93
C PHE A 392 -25.11 1.47 -4.78
N SER A 393 -25.20 0.17 -5.05
CA SER A 393 -26.37 -0.43 -5.70
C SER A 393 -27.58 -0.49 -4.79
N LYS A 394 -27.36 -0.57 -3.46
CA LYS A 394 -28.42 -0.77 -2.46
C LYS A 394 -28.21 0.13 -1.24
N SER A 395 -29.30 0.53 -0.60
CA SER A 395 -29.28 1.02 0.78
C SER A 395 -29.44 -0.15 1.75
N LEU A 396 -29.09 0.05 3.03
CA LEU A 396 -29.37 -0.92 4.08
C LEU A 396 -30.84 -1.37 4.08
N THR A 397 -31.06 -2.64 4.41
CA THR A 397 -32.40 -3.20 4.66
C THR A 397 -32.68 -3.32 6.16
N ASN A 398 -31.64 -3.44 6.98
CA ASN A 398 -31.71 -3.57 8.41
C ASN A 398 -30.53 -2.83 9.06
N ALA A 399 -30.83 -1.89 9.96
CA ALA A 399 -29.83 -1.04 10.62
C ALA A 399 -28.86 -1.85 11.49
N LEU A 400 -29.37 -2.84 12.23
CA LEU A 400 -28.54 -3.65 13.11
C LEU A 400 -27.60 -4.54 12.30
N SER A 401 -28.09 -5.14 11.22
CA SER A 401 -27.29 -5.93 10.28
C SER A 401 -26.17 -5.10 9.64
N ALA A 402 -26.45 -3.87 9.22
CA ALA A 402 -25.45 -2.99 8.63
C ALA A 402 -24.25 -2.71 9.56
N ILE A 403 -24.49 -2.70 10.88
CA ILE A 403 -23.42 -2.54 11.88
C ILE A 403 -22.81 -3.89 12.29
N ASN A 404 -23.63 -4.92 12.50
CA ASN A 404 -23.16 -6.27 12.86
C ASN A 404 -22.24 -6.90 11.79
N ASN A 405 -22.46 -6.56 10.52
CA ASN A 405 -21.67 -7.10 9.42
C ASN A 405 -20.26 -6.50 9.30
N ARG A 406 -19.93 -5.45 10.09
CA ARG A 406 -18.58 -4.90 10.15
C ARG A 406 -17.61 -6.01 10.57
N GLY A 407 -16.49 -6.16 9.85
CA GLY A 407 -15.56 -7.26 10.05
C GLY A 407 -15.96 -8.58 9.38
N ILE A 408 -17.24 -8.95 9.34
CA ILE A 408 -17.69 -10.17 8.66
C ILE A 408 -17.62 -10.02 7.13
N GLU A 409 -18.17 -8.92 6.62
CA GLU A 409 -18.10 -8.61 5.18
C GLU A 409 -16.66 -8.35 4.72
N ASP A 410 -15.84 -7.73 5.59
CA ASP A 410 -14.41 -7.53 5.40
C ASP A 410 -13.66 -8.87 5.27
N ALA A 411 -13.95 -9.82 6.17
CA ALA A 411 -13.34 -11.14 6.16
C ALA A 411 -13.63 -11.91 4.87
N ASN A 412 -14.83 -11.77 4.28
CA ASN A 412 -15.15 -12.37 2.99
C ASN A 412 -14.23 -11.85 1.86
N ILE A 413 -13.94 -10.55 1.86
CA ILE A 413 -13.02 -9.96 0.88
C ILE A 413 -11.60 -10.47 1.10
N ILE A 414 -11.10 -10.42 2.34
CA ILE A 414 -9.75 -10.90 2.67
C ILE A 414 -9.61 -12.38 2.34
N ALA A 415 -10.65 -13.20 2.55
CA ALA A 415 -10.64 -14.61 2.20
C ALA A 415 -10.43 -14.83 0.70
N GLN A 416 -11.19 -14.14 -0.16
CA GLN A 416 -11.02 -14.29 -1.62
C GLN A 416 -9.65 -13.81 -2.10
N LEU A 417 -9.14 -12.70 -1.56
CA LEU A 417 -7.80 -12.22 -1.87
C LEU A 417 -6.71 -13.19 -1.37
N SER A 418 -6.91 -13.82 -0.21
CA SER A 418 -6.00 -14.83 0.34
C SER A 418 -5.93 -16.07 -0.55
N ILE A 419 -7.07 -16.52 -1.09
CA ILE A 419 -7.14 -17.67 -2.00
C ILE A 419 -6.43 -17.34 -3.32
N LEU A 420 -6.67 -16.16 -3.90
CA LEU A 420 -5.96 -15.69 -5.09
C LEU A 420 -4.45 -15.67 -4.87
N MET A 421 -4.00 -15.07 -3.77
CA MET A 421 -2.58 -15.02 -3.40
C MET A 421 -1.97 -16.41 -3.18
N THR A 422 -2.75 -17.38 -2.70
CA THR A 422 -2.32 -18.78 -2.55
C THR A 422 -2.14 -19.47 -3.91
N VAL A 423 -3.04 -19.20 -4.87
CA VAL A 423 -2.89 -19.67 -6.25
C VAL A 423 -1.64 -19.07 -6.90
N LEU A 424 -1.41 -17.76 -6.74
CA LEU A 424 -0.18 -17.11 -7.21
C LEU A 424 1.06 -17.70 -6.55
N SER A 425 1.03 -17.95 -5.23
CA SER A 425 2.13 -18.59 -4.51
C SER A 425 2.49 -19.96 -5.10
N ARG A 426 1.50 -20.77 -5.49
CA ARG A 426 1.75 -22.07 -6.16
C ARG A 426 2.41 -21.88 -7.52
N MET A 427 1.91 -20.94 -8.31
CA MET A 427 2.50 -20.60 -9.61
C MET A 427 3.95 -20.15 -9.47
N MET A 428 4.24 -19.32 -8.47
CA MET A 428 5.61 -18.86 -8.19
C MET A 428 6.54 -20.01 -7.83
N GLU A 429 6.06 -21.05 -7.14
CA GLU A 429 6.86 -22.23 -6.82
C GLU A 429 7.31 -22.96 -8.09
N ASP A 430 6.38 -23.17 -9.03
CA ASP A 430 6.70 -23.76 -10.33
C ASP A 430 7.78 -22.93 -11.05
N LEU A 431 7.63 -21.59 -11.09
CA LEU A 431 8.60 -20.70 -11.75
C LEU A 431 9.98 -20.69 -11.08
N ILE A 432 10.04 -20.73 -9.74
CA ILE A 432 11.30 -20.83 -9.00
C ILE A 432 12.01 -22.13 -9.38
N ILE A 433 11.29 -23.25 -9.39
CA ILE A 433 11.89 -24.55 -9.70
C ILE A 433 12.31 -24.61 -11.17
N TRP A 434 11.48 -24.12 -12.08
CA TRP A 434 11.75 -24.20 -13.52
C TRP A 434 12.82 -23.23 -14.01
N SER A 435 13.12 -22.19 -13.24
CA SER A 435 14.23 -21.28 -13.50
C SER A 435 15.57 -21.77 -12.91
N LEU A 436 15.58 -22.89 -12.18
CA LEU A 436 16.83 -23.52 -11.73
C LEU A 436 17.75 -23.80 -12.92
N PRO A 437 19.07 -23.52 -12.83
CA PRO A 437 20.01 -23.78 -13.92
C PRO A 437 20.00 -25.24 -14.42
N GLU A 438 19.70 -26.19 -13.53
CA GLU A 438 19.65 -27.62 -13.83
C GLU A 438 18.44 -28.02 -14.69
N LEU A 439 17.31 -27.31 -14.52
CA LEU A 439 16.12 -27.52 -15.35
C LEU A 439 16.13 -26.60 -16.56
N ASN A 440 16.35 -25.30 -16.33
CA ASN A 440 16.42 -24.24 -17.33
C ASN A 440 15.22 -24.29 -18.28
N TYR A 441 14.02 -24.52 -17.74
CA TYR A 441 12.79 -24.60 -18.53
C TYR A 441 12.28 -23.21 -18.89
N ILE A 442 12.52 -22.23 -18.04
CA ILE A 442 12.14 -20.84 -18.27
C ILE A 442 13.28 -19.89 -17.93
N ALA A 443 13.21 -18.69 -18.50
CA ALA A 443 13.96 -17.53 -18.04
C ALA A 443 12.99 -16.49 -17.48
N ILE A 444 13.35 -15.91 -16.33
CA ILE A 444 12.70 -14.73 -15.75
C ILE A 444 13.59 -13.54 -16.09
N SER A 445 12.98 -12.45 -16.57
CA SER A 445 13.70 -11.23 -16.98
C SER A 445 14.54 -10.64 -15.83
N GLU A 446 15.67 -10.02 -16.20
CA GLU A 446 16.58 -9.37 -15.26
C GLU A 446 15.90 -8.23 -14.46
N GLU A 447 14.86 -7.60 -15.03
CA GLU A 447 14.05 -6.58 -14.34
C GLU A 447 13.33 -7.14 -13.09
N TYR A 448 13.08 -8.45 -13.05
CA TYR A 448 12.35 -9.13 -11.98
C TYR A 448 13.18 -10.16 -11.22
N THR A 449 14.51 -10.12 -11.38
CA THR A 449 15.45 -10.94 -10.60
C THR A 449 16.47 -10.04 -9.90
N THR A 450 17.21 -10.61 -8.97
CA THR A 450 18.27 -9.87 -8.26
C THR A 450 19.61 -10.60 -8.35
N GLY A 451 20.70 -9.84 -8.27
CA GLY A 451 22.05 -10.38 -8.16
C GLY A 451 22.38 -10.87 -6.76
N SER A 452 23.54 -11.52 -6.61
CA SER A 452 24.17 -11.78 -5.31
C SER A 452 25.28 -10.77 -5.03
N SER A 453 25.49 -10.43 -3.76
CA SER A 453 26.59 -9.56 -3.33
C SER A 453 27.98 -10.18 -3.48
N ILE A 454 28.08 -11.52 -3.60
CA ILE A 454 29.35 -12.27 -3.70
C ILE A 454 29.47 -13.11 -4.98
N MET A 455 28.35 -13.54 -5.57
CA MET A 455 28.34 -14.42 -6.74
C MET A 455 27.84 -13.67 -7.99
N PRO A 456 28.73 -13.24 -8.91
CA PRO A 456 28.36 -12.40 -10.04
C PRO A 456 27.43 -13.07 -11.07
N GLN A 457 27.42 -14.41 -11.12
CA GLN A 457 26.58 -15.19 -12.03
C GLN A 457 25.16 -15.48 -11.48
N LYS A 458 24.89 -15.16 -10.22
CA LYS A 458 23.66 -15.60 -9.54
C LYS A 458 22.51 -14.64 -9.82
N MET A 459 21.45 -15.15 -10.46
CA MET A 459 20.16 -14.48 -10.61
C MET A 459 19.15 -15.14 -9.68
N ASN A 460 18.65 -14.41 -8.68
CA ASN A 460 17.68 -14.92 -7.71
C ASN A 460 16.25 -14.53 -8.12
N PRO A 461 15.28 -15.45 -8.06
CA PRO A 461 13.87 -15.16 -8.32
C PRO A 461 13.18 -14.51 -7.09
N ASP A 462 13.80 -13.47 -6.51
CA ASP A 462 13.34 -12.82 -5.27
C ASP A 462 11.89 -12.32 -5.36
N ILE A 463 11.43 -11.91 -6.54
CA ILE A 463 10.05 -11.47 -6.75
C ILE A 463 9.09 -12.64 -6.54
N CYS A 464 9.38 -13.82 -7.07
CA CYS A 464 8.58 -15.03 -6.83
C CYS A 464 8.56 -15.39 -5.33
N GLU A 465 9.71 -15.34 -4.66
CA GLU A 465 9.82 -15.59 -3.22
C GLU A 465 8.99 -14.59 -2.39
N LYS A 466 9.03 -13.31 -2.76
CA LYS A 466 8.24 -12.27 -2.11
C LYS A 466 6.75 -12.47 -2.32
N ILE A 467 6.30 -12.73 -3.55
CA ILE A 467 4.88 -13.00 -3.85
C ILE A 467 4.37 -14.16 -2.99
N LYS A 468 5.14 -15.25 -2.88
CA LYS A 468 4.82 -16.37 -1.98
C LYS A 468 4.68 -15.91 -0.53
N SER A 469 5.66 -15.18 0.00
CA SER A 469 5.65 -14.72 1.40
C SER A 469 4.47 -13.78 1.71
N LYS A 470 4.06 -12.95 0.74
CA LYS A 470 2.94 -12.01 0.90
C LYS A 470 1.60 -12.72 1.03
N SER A 471 1.44 -13.93 0.47
CA SER A 471 0.23 -14.74 0.67
C SER A 471 -0.02 -15.07 2.14
N ALA A 472 1.04 -15.35 2.92
CA ALA A 472 0.95 -15.67 4.34
C ALA A 472 0.38 -14.50 5.17
N LYS A 473 0.69 -13.25 4.78
CA LYS A 473 0.19 -12.06 5.46
C LYS A 473 -1.33 -11.92 5.32
N LEU A 474 -1.89 -12.17 4.13
CA LEU A 474 -3.33 -12.10 3.94
C LEU A 474 -4.07 -13.21 4.71
N ILE A 475 -3.50 -14.42 4.74
CA ILE A 475 -4.03 -15.53 5.54
C ILE A 475 -4.02 -15.16 7.04
N ALA A 476 -2.93 -14.55 7.52
CA ALA A 476 -2.85 -14.07 8.90
C ALA A 476 -3.89 -12.98 9.19
N ASN A 477 -4.06 -12.02 8.27
CA ASN A 477 -5.06 -10.97 8.39
C ASN A 477 -6.49 -11.53 8.42
N LEU A 478 -6.80 -12.54 7.59
CA LEU A 478 -8.11 -13.21 7.64
C LEU A 478 -8.37 -13.80 9.02
N ASN A 479 -7.40 -14.55 9.56
CA ASN A 479 -7.51 -15.13 10.89
C ASN A 479 -7.64 -14.05 11.97
N HIS A 480 -6.88 -12.96 11.87
CA HIS A 480 -6.96 -11.83 12.79
C HIS A 480 -8.38 -11.26 12.84
N VAL A 481 -8.99 -10.97 11.68
CA VAL A 481 -10.35 -10.45 11.63
C VAL A 481 -11.36 -11.44 12.20
N LEU A 482 -11.31 -12.71 11.78
CA LEU A 482 -12.25 -13.72 12.26
C LEU A 482 -12.16 -13.92 13.78
N ILE A 483 -10.95 -13.91 14.34
CA ILE A 483 -10.71 -14.06 15.78
C ILE A 483 -11.17 -12.80 16.53
N ALA A 484 -10.84 -11.60 16.03
CA ALA A 484 -11.26 -10.35 16.65
C ALA A 484 -12.79 -10.20 16.65
N MET A 485 -13.47 -10.71 15.62
CA MET A 485 -14.94 -10.61 15.53
C MET A 485 -15.66 -11.74 16.28
N LYS A 486 -14.97 -12.83 16.61
CA LYS A 486 -15.57 -13.98 17.29
C LYS A 486 -16.09 -13.58 18.68
N GLY A 487 -17.39 -13.73 18.88
CA GLY A 487 -18.02 -13.56 20.19
C GLY A 487 -18.31 -12.10 20.55
N THR A 488 -18.19 -11.16 19.59
CA THR A 488 -18.71 -9.81 19.76
C THR A 488 -20.23 -9.83 19.91
N THR A 489 -20.76 -8.91 20.71
CA THR A 489 -22.20 -8.73 20.86
C THR A 489 -22.79 -8.06 19.62
N SER A 490 -24.11 -8.18 19.41
CA SER A 490 -24.78 -7.39 18.38
C SER A 490 -24.66 -5.89 18.67
N GLY A 491 -24.51 -5.09 17.62
CA GLY A 491 -24.27 -3.66 17.65
C GLY A 491 -22.82 -3.30 17.33
N TYR A 492 -22.46 -2.06 17.61
CA TYR A 492 -21.08 -1.59 17.46
C TYR A 492 -20.25 -1.95 18.70
N ASN A 493 -19.10 -2.58 18.46
CA ASN A 493 -18.05 -2.81 19.46
C ASN A 493 -16.71 -2.30 18.94
N ARG A 494 -15.85 -1.79 19.83
CA ARG A 494 -14.54 -1.21 19.43
C ARG A 494 -13.62 -2.25 18.77
N ASP A 495 -13.81 -3.52 19.10
CA ASP A 495 -13.15 -4.70 18.53
C ASP A 495 -13.17 -4.67 17.00
N SER A 496 -14.26 -4.18 16.40
CA SER A 496 -14.41 -4.04 14.95
C SER A 496 -13.47 -3.02 14.29
N ALA A 497 -12.70 -2.23 15.07
CA ALA A 497 -11.59 -1.45 14.53
C ALA A 497 -10.43 -2.32 14.02
N GLU A 498 -10.25 -3.53 14.57
CA GLU A 498 -9.21 -4.47 14.11
C GLU A 498 -9.45 -4.91 12.66
N SER A 499 -10.72 -5.01 12.23
CA SER A 499 -11.03 -5.37 10.84
C SER A 499 -10.56 -4.31 9.85
N LYS A 500 -10.66 -3.03 10.20
CA LYS A 500 -10.22 -1.90 9.36
C LYS A 500 -8.74 -2.02 9.02
N ILE A 501 -7.90 -2.24 10.04
CA ILE A 501 -6.44 -2.37 9.89
C ILE A 501 -6.11 -3.52 8.94
N ALA A 502 -6.64 -4.70 9.21
CA ALA A 502 -6.37 -5.90 8.44
C ALA A 502 -6.89 -5.81 6.99
N THR A 503 -8.05 -5.19 6.78
CA THR A 503 -8.68 -5.05 5.45
C THR A 503 -7.87 -4.11 4.57
N MET A 504 -7.57 -2.91 5.05
CA MET A 504 -6.82 -1.92 4.28
C MET A 504 -5.42 -2.44 3.94
N ALA A 505 -4.73 -3.06 4.91
CA ALA A 505 -3.43 -3.68 4.68
C ALA A 505 -3.49 -4.82 3.65
N SER A 506 -4.56 -5.63 3.66
CA SER A 506 -4.72 -6.74 2.69
C SER A 506 -5.02 -6.25 1.28
N LEU A 507 -5.81 -5.19 1.12
CA LEU A 507 -6.10 -4.58 -0.18
C LEU A 507 -4.84 -4.01 -0.83
N GLU A 508 -4.03 -3.27 -0.07
CA GLU A 508 -2.77 -2.70 -0.57
C GLU A 508 -1.74 -3.78 -0.92
N GLU A 509 -1.64 -4.81 -0.08
CA GLU A 509 -0.76 -5.95 -0.31
C GLU A 509 -1.17 -6.75 -1.56
N ALA A 510 -2.47 -7.04 -1.71
CA ALA A 510 -2.99 -7.73 -2.89
C ALA A 510 -2.73 -6.92 -4.17
N LEU A 511 -3.11 -5.63 -4.18
CA LEU A 511 -2.95 -4.77 -5.35
C LEU A 511 -1.48 -4.68 -5.80
N SER A 512 -0.58 -4.36 -4.86
CA SER A 512 0.86 -4.25 -5.16
C SER A 512 1.47 -5.58 -5.62
N THR A 513 1.01 -6.70 -5.08
CA THR A 513 1.47 -8.04 -5.52
C THR A 513 0.99 -8.35 -6.93
N ILE A 514 -0.28 -8.11 -7.24
CA ILE A 514 -0.83 -8.41 -8.58
C ILE A 514 -0.13 -7.52 -9.63
N LEU A 515 0.12 -6.25 -9.32
CA LEU A 515 0.87 -5.33 -10.19
C LEU A 515 2.25 -5.86 -10.58
N ILE A 516 3.08 -6.26 -9.59
CA ILE A 516 4.41 -6.79 -9.90
C ILE A 516 4.35 -8.17 -10.58
N THR A 517 3.33 -8.96 -10.24
CA THR A 517 3.07 -10.27 -10.88
C THR A 517 2.75 -10.09 -12.36
N ASN A 518 1.95 -9.09 -12.73
CA ASN A 518 1.61 -8.76 -14.11
C ASN A 518 2.86 -8.45 -14.94
N GLY A 519 3.73 -7.55 -14.44
CA GLY A 519 4.99 -7.23 -15.10
C GLY A 519 5.86 -8.47 -15.31
N MET A 520 6.14 -9.19 -14.21
CA MET A 520 7.02 -10.37 -14.23
C MET A 520 6.52 -11.47 -15.16
N LEU A 521 5.24 -11.87 -15.05
CA LEU A 521 4.70 -12.97 -15.85
C LEU A 521 4.65 -12.63 -17.34
N SER A 522 4.51 -11.35 -17.70
CA SER A 522 4.54 -10.93 -19.09
C SER A 522 5.88 -11.21 -19.77
N GLU A 523 6.97 -11.24 -18.99
CA GLU A 523 8.34 -11.42 -19.46
C GLU A 523 8.93 -12.82 -19.20
N VAL A 524 8.15 -13.76 -18.67
CA VAL A 524 8.59 -15.15 -18.58
C VAL A 524 8.71 -15.75 -19.98
N ILE A 525 9.89 -16.27 -20.32
CA ILE A 525 10.20 -16.88 -21.63
C ILE A 525 10.48 -18.37 -21.42
N SER A 526 9.95 -19.22 -22.30
CA SER A 526 10.23 -20.66 -22.28
C SER A 526 11.57 -21.02 -22.94
N ASN A 527 12.15 -22.13 -22.53
CA ASN A 527 13.23 -22.83 -23.21
C ASN A 527 12.70 -24.18 -23.74
N PRO A 528 12.18 -24.21 -24.98
CA PRO A 528 11.56 -25.40 -25.54
C PRO A 528 12.50 -26.60 -25.63
N GLY A 529 13.80 -26.37 -25.84
CA GLY A 529 14.79 -27.44 -25.92
C GLY A 529 14.94 -28.19 -24.59
N ALA A 530 15.06 -27.45 -23.49
CA ALA A 530 15.15 -28.03 -22.15
C ALA A 530 13.85 -28.75 -21.74
N MET A 531 12.70 -28.12 -22.01
CA MET A 531 11.39 -28.72 -21.73
C MET A 531 11.18 -30.02 -22.53
N LYS A 532 11.50 -30.03 -23.83
CA LYS A 532 11.40 -31.21 -24.70
C LYS A 532 12.26 -32.38 -24.17
N LYS A 533 13.48 -32.10 -23.69
CA LYS A 533 14.35 -33.12 -23.08
C LYS A 533 13.71 -33.75 -21.84
N GLY A 534 13.03 -32.96 -21.01
CA GLY A 534 12.34 -33.43 -19.81
C GLY A 534 11.21 -34.44 -20.08
N VAL A 535 10.52 -34.29 -21.22
CA VAL A 535 9.38 -35.15 -21.61
C VAL A 535 9.78 -36.60 -21.87
N MET A 536 11.01 -36.86 -22.35
CA MET A 536 11.44 -38.20 -22.79
C MET A 536 11.19 -39.30 -21.75
N SER A 537 11.41 -38.98 -20.47
CA SER A 537 11.19 -39.91 -19.35
C SER A 537 9.73 -40.34 -19.15
N SER A 538 8.76 -39.60 -19.67
CA SER A 538 7.32 -39.86 -19.54
C SER A 538 6.69 -40.66 -20.69
N LEU A 539 7.41 -40.83 -21.80
CA LEU A 539 6.89 -41.48 -23.02
C LEU A 539 6.63 -43.00 -22.92
N PRO A 540 7.33 -43.80 -22.09
CA PRO A 540 7.07 -45.24 -22.02
C PRO A 540 5.62 -45.61 -21.70
N THR A 541 4.86 -44.80 -20.96
CA THR A 541 3.44 -45.05 -20.67
C THR A 541 2.61 -45.17 -21.94
N LYS A 542 2.92 -44.37 -22.98
CA LYS A 542 2.25 -44.43 -24.29
C LYS A 542 2.47 -45.77 -24.99
N LEU A 543 3.62 -46.44 -24.78
CA LEU A 543 3.84 -47.78 -25.31
C LEU A 543 2.81 -48.78 -24.76
N ALA A 544 2.42 -48.65 -23.48
CA ALA A 544 1.40 -49.54 -22.91
C ALA A 544 0.05 -49.32 -23.61
N ASP A 545 -0.33 -48.06 -23.85
CA ASP A 545 -1.57 -47.73 -24.55
C ASP A 545 -1.57 -48.26 -25.99
N GLU A 546 -0.47 -48.13 -26.73
CA GLU A 546 -0.37 -48.63 -28.10
C GLU A 546 -0.42 -50.16 -28.18
N LEU A 547 0.19 -50.85 -27.20
CA LEU A 547 0.08 -52.32 -27.10
C LEU A 547 -1.37 -52.77 -26.83
N VAL A 548 -2.12 -52.03 -26.01
CA VAL A 548 -3.54 -52.29 -25.75
C VAL A 548 -4.35 -52.05 -27.02
N LYS A 549 -4.21 -50.88 -27.65
CA LYS A 549 -5.00 -50.47 -28.82
C LYS A 549 -4.77 -51.37 -30.03
N LYS A 550 -3.50 -51.67 -30.36
CA LYS A 550 -3.17 -52.43 -31.58
C LYS A 550 -3.34 -53.94 -31.42
N PHE A 551 -3.11 -54.48 -30.23
CA PHE A 551 -3.03 -55.93 -30.04
C PHE A 551 -4.04 -56.49 -29.02
N GLY A 552 -4.89 -55.66 -28.42
CA GLY A 552 -5.89 -56.09 -27.44
C GLY A 552 -5.29 -56.65 -26.16
N ILE A 553 -4.02 -56.35 -25.86
CA ILE A 553 -3.36 -56.82 -24.64
C ILE A 553 -4.00 -56.12 -23.44
N PRO A 554 -4.44 -56.83 -22.38
CA PRO A 554 -4.98 -56.16 -21.18
C PRO A 554 -3.98 -55.16 -20.60
N PHE A 555 -4.44 -53.98 -20.19
CA PHE A 555 -3.58 -52.86 -19.77
C PHE A 555 -2.56 -53.25 -18.69
N ARG A 556 -2.96 -54.07 -17.70
CA ARG A 556 -2.03 -54.49 -16.64
C ARG A 556 -0.89 -55.37 -17.17
N THR A 557 -1.14 -56.14 -18.21
CA THR A 557 -0.13 -56.92 -18.92
C THR A 557 0.75 -56.01 -19.77
N ALA A 558 0.16 -55.07 -20.52
CA ALA A 558 0.91 -54.07 -21.29
C ALA A 558 1.83 -53.23 -20.39
N HIS A 559 1.35 -52.78 -19.23
CA HIS A 559 2.15 -52.08 -18.24
C HIS A 559 3.33 -52.93 -17.72
N LYS A 560 3.13 -54.23 -17.45
CA LYS A 560 4.22 -55.14 -17.06
C LYS A 560 5.26 -55.29 -18.18
N ILE A 561 4.81 -55.39 -19.43
CA ILE A 561 5.68 -55.42 -20.62
C ILE A 561 6.54 -54.16 -20.65
N VAL A 562 5.93 -52.96 -20.57
CA VAL A 562 6.67 -51.69 -20.58
C VAL A 562 7.64 -51.61 -19.40
N GLY A 563 7.21 -51.99 -18.19
CA GLY A 563 8.10 -52.03 -17.03
C GLY A 563 9.32 -52.94 -17.25
N LYS A 564 9.13 -54.09 -17.89
CA LYS A 564 10.22 -54.99 -18.27
C LYS A 564 11.10 -54.41 -19.37
N THR A 565 10.52 -53.77 -20.39
CA THR A 565 11.27 -53.07 -21.45
C THR A 565 12.20 -52.01 -20.86
N VAL A 566 11.68 -51.17 -19.95
CA VAL A 566 12.47 -50.15 -19.25
C VAL A 566 13.58 -50.79 -18.40
N ALA A 567 13.32 -51.93 -17.76
CA ALA A 567 14.34 -52.67 -17.02
C ALA A 567 15.45 -53.25 -17.92
N LEU A 568 15.12 -53.75 -19.12
CA LEU A 568 16.10 -54.28 -20.08
C LEU A 568 17.11 -53.22 -20.56
N VAL A 569 16.73 -51.95 -20.51
CA VAL A 569 17.59 -50.81 -20.88
C VAL A 569 18.11 -50.05 -19.64
N ASN A 570 18.11 -50.69 -18.46
CA ASN A 570 18.58 -50.11 -17.19
C ASN A 570 17.97 -48.73 -16.86
N GLY A 571 16.71 -48.50 -17.26
CA GLY A 571 16.02 -47.23 -17.05
C GLY A 571 16.33 -46.14 -18.08
N ASN A 572 17.27 -46.35 -19.01
CA ASN A 572 17.52 -45.39 -20.09
C ASN A 572 16.46 -45.52 -21.19
N VAL A 573 15.36 -44.77 -21.05
CA VAL A 573 14.22 -44.81 -21.99
C VAL A 573 14.59 -44.51 -23.44
N GLN A 574 15.72 -43.84 -23.70
CA GLN A 574 16.19 -43.53 -25.05
C GLN A 574 16.80 -44.75 -25.76
N GLU A 575 17.16 -45.80 -25.02
CA GLU A 575 17.70 -47.04 -25.56
C GLU A 575 16.62 -48.09 -25.86
N ILE A 576 15.34 -47.76 -25.64
CA ILE A 576 14.22 -48.65 -25.97
C ILE A 576 14.14 -48.83 -27.49
N LYS A 577 14.30 -50.08 -27.94
CA LYS A 577 14.20 -50.50 -29.34
C LYS A 577 13.17 -51.60 -29.53
N THR A 578 12.77 -51.85 -30.77
CA THR A 578 11.82 -52.91 -31.15
C THR A 578 12.19 -54.26 -30.56
N GLU A 579 13.48 -54.62 -30.56
CA GLU A 579 13.97 -55.89 -30.03
C GLU A 579 13.73 -56.01 -28.52
N THR A 580 13.97 -54.93 -27.77
CA THR A 580 13.75 -54.91 -26.31
C THR A 580 12.27 -55.04 -25.96
N VAL A 581 11.38 -54.45 -26.77
CA VAL A 581 9.92 -54.56 -26.60
C VAL A 581 9.46 -55.98 -26.92
N ILE A 582 9.91 -56.57 -28.04
CA ILE A 582 9.60 -57.96 -28.42
C ILE A 582 10.08 -58.94 -27.34
N GLN A 583 11.30 -58.74 -26.82
CA GLN A 583 11.84 -59.55 -25.74
C GLN A 583 10.95 -59.47 -24.48
N ALA A 584 10.59 -58.26 -24.04
CA ALA A 584 9.72 -58.07 -22.88
C ALA A 584 8.34 -58.71 -23.07
N ILE A 585 7.75 -58.61 -24.26
CA ILE A 585 6.49 -59.27 -24.61
C ILE A 585 6.60 -60.78 -24.45
N LYS A 586 7.66 -61.38 -25.02
CA LYS A 586 7.89 -62.83 -24.95
C LYS A 586 8.06 -63.30 -23.51
N GLU A 587 8.85 -62.59 -22.71
CA GLU A 587 9.10 -62.93 -21.30
C GLU A 587 7.84 -62.80 -20.41
N ILE A 588 6.98 -61.80 -20.65
CA ILE A 588 5.79 -61.56 -19.81
C ILE A 588 4.59 -62.40 -20.24
N THR A 589 4.41 -62.65 -21.54
CA THR A 589 3.18 -63.26 -22.08
C THR A 589 3.37 -64.67 -22.63
N GLY A 590 4.61 -65.08 -22.92
CA GLY A 590 4.90 -66.30 -23.68
C GLY A 590 4.44 -66.27 -25.14
N LYS A 591 3.88 -65.15 -25.61
CA LYS A 591 3.34 -64.98 -26.98
C LYS A 591 4.26 -64.10 -27.83
N VAL A 592 4.07 -64.16 -29.14
CA VAL A 592 4.69 -63.26 -30.11
C VAL A 592 3.61 -62.35 -30.67
N TYR A 593 3.85 -61.04 -30.61
CA TYR A 593 3.00 -60.03 -31.23
C TYR A 593 3.82 -59.30 -32.31
N PRO A 594 3.21 -58.93 -33.45
CA PRO A 594 3.93 -58.28 -34.55
C PRO A 594 4.13 -56.78 -34.25
N VAL A 595 5.01 -56.48 -33.29
CA VAL A 595 5.46 -55.11 -33.03
C VAL A 595 6.48 -54.72 -34.07
N ASP A 596 6.19 -53.69 -34.86
CA ASP A 596 7.11 -53.12 -35.85
C ASP A 596 7.90 -51.93 -35.29
N HIS A 597 8.93 -51.52 -36.04
CA HIS A 597 9.78 -50.39 -35.71
C HIS A 597 9.01 -49.06 -35.68
N GLU A 598 8.07 -48.89 -36.61
CA GLU A 598 7.27 -47.67 -36.73
C GLU A 598 6.41 -47.43 -35.48
N LEU A 599 5.82 -48.48 -34.90
CA LEU A 599 5.09 -48.40 -33.64
C LEU A 599 5.98 -47.87 -32.52
N VAL A 600 7.16 -48.46 -32.33
CA VAL A 600 8.08 -48.07 -31.25
C VAL A 600 8.58 -46.65 -31.46
N GLU A 601 8.98 -46.26 -32.68
CA GLU A 601 9.39 -44.88 -32.97
C GLU A 601 8.25 -43.87 -32.74
N SER A 602 7.03 -44.20 -33.14
CA SER A 602 5.87 -43.31 -32.99
C SER A 602 5.52 -43.02 -31.52
N VAL A 603 5.88 -43.91 -30.58
CA VAL A 603 5.72 -43.67 -29.14
C VAL A 603 6.64 -42.54 -28.68
N PHE A 604 7.87 -42.51 -29.18
CA PHE A 604 8.88 -41.51 -28.78
C PHE A 604 8.81 -40.21 -29.60
N ASP A 605 7.90 -40.11 -30.56
CA ASP A 605 7.51 -38.85 -31.18
C ASP A 605 6.70 -37.99 -30.18
N ILE A 606 7.42 -37.06 -29.54
CA ILE A 606 6.91 -36.14 -28.53
C ILE A 606 5.73 -35.30 -29.06
N GLU A 607 5.79 -34.82 -30.31
CA GLU A 607 4.76 -33.95 -30.85
C GLU A 607 3.47 -34.72 -31.12
N LYS A 608 3.58 -35.95 -31.67
CA LYS A 608 2.44 -36.85 -31.78
C LYS A 608 1.87 -37.23 -30.42
N ALA A 609 2.73 -37.43 -29.41
CA ALA A 609 2.30 -37.76 -28.06
C ALA A 609 1.51 -36.63 -27.39
N LEU A 610 1.79 -35.36 -27.68
CA LEU A 610 0.96 -34.25 -27.22
C LEU A 610 -0.33 -34.13 -28.06
N LYS A 611 -0.23 -34.29 -29.39
CA LYS A 611 -1.35 -34.13 -30.31
C LYS A 611 -2.47 -35.16 -30.14
N GLN A 612 -2.23 -36.28 -29.46
CA GLN A 612 -3.29 -37.28 -29.19
C GLN A 612 -4.33 -36.80 -28.16
N TYR A 613 -4.02 -35.77 -27.37
CA TYR A 613 -4.87 -35.25 -26.30
C TYR A 613 -5.91 -34.23 -26.83
N GLN A 614 -6.77 -34.61 -27.78
CA GLN A 614 -7.80 -33.73 -28.38
C GLN A 614 -9.23 -34.03 -27.87
N TYR A 615 -9.42 -33.94 -26.56
CA TYR A 615 -10.73 -34.14 -25.93
C TYR A 615 -10.89 -33.22 -24.72
N GLU A 616 -12.08 -33.22 -24.11
CA GLU A 616 -12.39 -32.31 -23.01
C GLU A 616 -11.42 -32.38 -21.83
N GLY A 617 -10.87 -31.23 -21.47
CA GLY A 617 -9.88 -31.06 -20.40
C GLY A 617 -8.46 -31.50 -20.74
N ALA A 618 -8.15 -31.83 -22.00
CA ALA A 618 -6.88 -32.41 -22.38
C ALA A 618 -5.84 -31.37 -22.85
N ALA A 619 -4.55 -31.74 -22.83
CA ALA A 619 -3.42 -30.84 -23.07
C ALA A 619 -3.07 -30.61 -24.56
N GLY A 620 -3.84 -31.19 -25.49
CA GLY A 620 -3.56 -31.09 -26.92
C GLY A 620 -3.68 -29.65 -27.43
N PRO A 621 -2.84 -29.20 -28.38
CA PRO A 621 -2.76 -27.78 -28.73
C PRO A 621 -4.04 -27.20 -29.32
N GLU A 622 -4.79 -28.00 -30.10
CA GLU A 622 -6.06 -27.57 -30.69
C GLU A 622 -7.12 -27.42 -29.59
N TYR A 623 -7.21 -28.39 -28.68
CA TYR A 623 -8.12 -28.32 -27.56
C TYR A 623 -7.81 -27.16 -26.60
N VAL A 624 -6.54 -26.93 -26.29
CA VAL A 624 -6.08 -25.76 -25.52
C VAL A 624 -6.57 -24.46 -26.17
N SER A 625 -6.42 -24.32 -27.49
CA SER A 625 -6.85 -23.12 -28.23
C SER A 625 -8.39 -22.93 -28.20
N GLN A 626 -9.15 -24.02 -28.27
CA GLN A 626 -10.61 -23.99 -28.13
C GLN A 626 -11.02 -23.48 -26.74
N VAL A 627 -10.40 -24.00 -25.67
CA VAL A 627 -10.67 -23.56 -24.30
C VAL A 627 -10.23 -22.10 -24.09
N ASN A 628 -9.07 -21.69 -24.63
CA ASN A 628 -8.63 -20.29 -24.61
C ASN A 628 -9.67 -19.35 -25.24
N THR A 629 -10.30 -19.76 -26.34
CA THR A 629 -11.37 -18.99 -26.98
C THR A 629 -12.59 -18.81 -26.07
N LYS A 630 -12.97 -19.85 -25.32
CA LYS A 630 -14.06 -19.77 -24.33
C LYS A 630 -13.68 -18.85 -23.17
N LEU A 631 -12.53 -19.09 -22.55
CA LEU A 631 -12.03 -18.30 -21.42
C LEU A 631 -11.84 -16.82 -21.79
N GLY A 632 -11.40 -16.53 -23.02
CA GLY A 632 -11.28 -15.16 -23.53
C GLY A 632 -12.61 -14.41 -23.63
N LYS A 633 -13.73 -15.11 -23.90
CA LYS A 633 -15.08 -14.50 -23.86
C LYS A 633 -15.49 -14.17 -22.42
N GLU A 634 -15.20 -15.05 -21.48
CA GLU A 634 -15.51 -14.84 -20.07
C GLU A 634 -14.70 -13.67 -19.48
N LEU A 635 -13.39 -13.63 -19.76
CA LEU A 635 -12.51 -12.50 -19.45
C LEU A 635 -13.07 -11.18 -19.97
N LYS A 636 -13.53 -11.16 -21.23
CA LYS A 636 -14.11 -9.94 -21.84
C LYS A 636 -15.35 -9.46 -21.06
N THR A 637 -16.21 -10.37 -20.63
CA THR A 637 -17.40 -10.05 -19.82
C THR A 637 -17.01 -9.43 -18.48
N LEU A 638 -16.04 -10.01 -17.77
CA LEU A 638 -15.55 -9.50 -16.48
C LEU A 638 -14.85 -8.13 -16.62
N SER A 639 -14.06 -7.98 -17.69
CA SER A 639 -13.39 -6.71 -18.03
C SER A 639 -14.39 -5.59 -18.33
N LEU A 640 -15.46 -5.88 -19.09
CA LEU A 640 -16.53 -4.93 -19.35
C LEU A 640 -17.26 -4.54 -18.06
N TRP A 641 -17.62 -5.53 -17.23
CA TRP A 641 -18.25 -5.26 -15.93
C TRP A 641 -17.37 -4.36 -15.05
N THR A 642 -16.06 -4.64 -14.97
CA THR A 642 -15.11 -3.83 -14.20
C THR A 642 -15.07 -2.40 -14.70
N LYS A 643 -14.95 -2.21 -16.02
CA LYS A 643 -14.97 -0.88 -16.66
C LYS A 643 -16.26 -0.13 -16.38
N ASP A 644 -17.40 -0.81 -16.46
CA ASP A 644 -18.71 -0.22 -16.19
C ASP A 644 -18.84 0.21 -14.72
N GLN A 645 -18.34 -0.58 -13.77
CA GLN A 645 -18.32 -0.19 -12.36
C GLN A 645 -17.41 1.02 -12.10
N LYS A 646 -16.21 1.08 -12.71
CA LYS A 646 -15.32 2.25 -12.58
C LYS A 646 -15.96 3.51 -13.17
N ASN A 647 -16.52 3.41 -14.38
CA ASN A 647 -17.23 4.52 -15.03
C ASN A 647 -18.43 4.99 -14.20
N LYS A 648 -19.19 4.05 -13.63
CA LYS A 648 -20.30 4.36 -12.72
C LYS A 648 -19.82 5.11 -11.49
N ALA A 649 -18.71 4.69 -10.87
CA ALA A 649 -18.16 5.36 -9.69
C ALA A 649 -17.79 6.82 -9.99
N VAL A 650 -17.04 7.07 -11.08
CA VAL A 650 -16.67 8.43 -11.53
C VAL A 650 -17.90 9.27 -11.81
N LYS A 651 -18.84 8.75 -12.61
CA LYS A 651 -20.06 9.49 -12.98
C LYS A 651 -20.89 9.88 -11.76
N VAL A 652 -21.04 9.00 -10.78
CA VAL A 652 -21.82 9.29 -9.57
C VAL A 652 -21.18 10.39 -8.75
N GLU A 653 -19.86 10.38 -8.63
CA GLU A 653 -19.10 11.42 -7.92
C GLU A 653 -19.21 12.78 -8.64
N GLU A 654 -19.07 12.81 -9.96
CA GLU A 654 -19.30 14.01 -10.79
C GLU A 654 -20.73 14.56 -10.63
N GLU A 655 -21.74 13.69 -10.66
CA GLU A 655 -23.14 14.07 -10.46
C GLU A 655 -23.39 14.62 -9.05
N LEU A 656 -22.75 14.05 -8.02
CA LEU A 656 -22.81 14.55 -6.65
C LEU A 656 -22.24 15.97 -6.58
N PHE A 657 -21.02 16.19 -7.07
CA PHE A 657 -20.38 17.50 -7.02
C PHE A 657 -21.10 18.55 -7.86
N LYS A 658 -21.66 18.17 -9.02
CA LYS A 658 -22.48 19.06 -9.84
C LYS A 658 -23.73 19.51 -9.09
N GLU A 659 -24.41 18.60 -8.40
CA GLU A 659 -25.60 18.93 -7.62
C GLU A 659 -25.27 19.79 -6.40
N VAL A 660 -24.17 19.50 -5.71
CA VAL A 660 -23.69 20.31 -4.58
C VAL A 660 -23.31 21.72 -5.05
N SER A 661 -22.60 21.82 -6.18
CA SER A 661 -22.22 23.12 -6.77
C SER A 661 -23.44 23.93 -7.16
N LYS A 662 -24.45 23.30 -7.77
CA LYS A 662 -25.72 23.95 -8.08
C LYS A 662 -26.41 24.45 -6.80
N PHE A 663 -26.52 23.60 -5.77
CA PHE A 663 -27.13 23.96 -4.50
C PHE A 663 -26.42 25.15 -3.81
N ILE A 664 -25.09 25.20 -3.88
CA ILE A 664 -24.30 26.31 -3.33
C ILE A 664 -24.53 27.60 -4.13
N ASN A 665 -24.63 27.51 -5.46
CA ASN A 665 -24.71 28.68 -6.34
C ASN A 665 -26.12 29.24 -6.51
N ASP A 666 -27.17 28.43 -6.30
CA ASP A 666 -28.55 28.90 -6.31
C ASP A 666 -28.70 30.03 -5.25
N GLN A 667 -28.98 31.24 -5.73
CA GLN A 667 -29.37 32.36 -4.86
C GLN A 667 -30.79 32.06 -4.38
N TYR A 668 -30.94 31.77 -3.10
CA TYR A 668 -32.24 31.76 -2.46
C TYR A 668 -32.58 33.23 -2.16
N GLU A 669 -33.49 33.81 -2.96
CA GLU A 669 -34.28 34.98 -2.56
C GLU A 669 -35.14 34.65 -1.33
#